data_AF-Q4DAH0-F1
#
_entry.id   AF-Q4DAH0-F1
#
_cell.length_a   1.000
_cell.length_b   1.000
_cell.length_c   1.000
_cell.angle_alpha   90.00
_cell.angle_beta   90.00
_cell.angle_gamma   90.00
#
_symmetry.space_group_name_H-M   'P 1'
#
loop_
_entity.id
_entity.type
_entity.pdbx_description
1 polymer ?
#
loop_
_entity_poly.entity_id
_entity_poly.type
_entity_poly.pdbx_seq_one_letter_code
_entity_poly.pdbx_strand_id
1 'polypeptide(L)'
;MRLSAVARCAPSSGTLSSRLTHLVQSAEEHIASRGTAATVRDDGLWEQVLATAHCARALKETDTTLAIVFRLLRCGCYPSRSAVWPGLIRDLAPYSDIEANAVLSYPGVPEGPESQSEAGPWRCARVPEDILAAGRESEVPDMPPLLRPTRETLLMTGGVVPLSARIPCSDGGALSVLLESFCSVCEASHGGDGDGEMTVNFFQDVTAAVVSAMQPITATIVLTESSPLARALVRFFRLLFNFSARQSGGQLHLAENFAKGLTKLLPENALGARMVLLFLAEHHAEYGDEMVHIPLVRIAAGAIWRQYEKHESFSCLRQIQHVNDAVDVTLQRNANNGNPLALDDSDEAALRLLLSLALLRVMRVEAVSPDVFLRDAVDIVDRSPMTLSIEYELIVAKVELLDLFLDDESSSSAIYDDLLHSLRAIVELRPRDGVDGDTSAVPDATHYSIKEDEEEVRELARQQFQEAHRLVLTVFARSQLDERLNQAYTVLVTHKYHGLVITRDVANPLLDALSRRGDCRVFNIVDLCVLYSGSHIDYDTLTYLFRACRVAGDFYRARTLYQLLREMIPGFLLRAPEAIKDALQELKILQPEPAHLFPASLAVDGDEAAAAVNYEGVVDDEALTARQRGPIRELPTKRTHTPS
;
A
#
# COMPACT_ATOMS: atom_id res chain seq x y z
N MET A 1 33.76 -10.60 11.67
CA MET A 1 33.37 -9.75 10.52
C MET A 1 34.35 -9.75 9.34
N ARG A 2 35.68 -9.87 9.52
CA ARG A 2 36.62 -9.87 8.37
C ARG A 2 36.60 -11.13 7.49
N LEU A 3 36.13 -12.27 8.00
CA LEU A 3 36.15 -13.54 7.27
C LEU A 3 35.00 -13.71 6.25
N SER A 4 33.85 -13.05 6.46
CA SER A 4 32.73 -13.12 5.51
C SER A 4 32.91 -12.27 4.26
N ALA A 5 33.79 -11.25 4.30
CA ALA A 5 34.16 -10.50 3.11
C ALA A 5 35.12 -11.30 2.20
N VAL A 6 36.03 -12.08 2.79
CA VAL A 6 36.97 -12.91 2.04
C VAL A 6 36.28 -14.12 1.40
N ALA A 7 35.29 -14.71 2.07
CA ALA A 7 34.52 -15.84 1.51
C ALA A 7 33.63 -15.46 0.32
N ARG A 8 33.30 -14.17 0.13
CA ARG A 8 32.57 -13.67 -1.05
C ARG A 8 33.46 -13.45 -2.27
N CYS A 9 34.79 -13.45 -2.09
CA CYS A 9 35.73 -13.47 -3.20
C CYS A 9 35.97 -14.91 -3.64
N ALA A 10 35.01 -15.50 -4.37
CA ALA A 10 35.27 -16.73 -5.11
C ALA A 10 36.50 -16.50 -6.02
N PRO A 11 37.56 -17.32 -5.93
CA PRO A 11 38.83 -17.06 -6.57
C PRO A 11 38.73 -17.35 -8.07
N SER A 12 38.30 -16.35 -8.84
CA SER A 12 38.55 -16.28 -10.28
C SER A 12 39.43 -15.07 -10.52
N SER A 13 40.68 -15.35 -10.85
CA SER A 13 41.82 -14.43 -11.00
C SER A 13 41.48 -13.18 -11.82
N GLY A 14 41.34 -12.03 -11.16
CA GLY A 14 41.17 -10.72 -11.79
C GLY A 14 40.24 -9.81 -10.99
N THR A 15 40.67 -8.59 -10.72
CA THR A 15 39.82 -7.54 -10.12
C THR A 15 38.71 -7.16 -11.11
N LEU A 16 37.59 -6.58 -10.64
CA LEU A 16 36.55 -6.07 -11.55
C LEU A 16 37.14 -5.10 -12.58
N SER A 17 38.05 -4.22 -12.14
CA SER A 17 38.78 -3.30 -13.01
C SER A 17 39.59 -4.02 -14.11
N SER A 18 40.29 -5.11 -13.81
CA SER A 18 41.01 -5.87 -14.84
C SER A 18 40.06 -6.57 -15.81
N ARG A 19 38.92 -7.08 -15.32
CA ARG A 19 37.88 -7.68 -16.17
C ARG A 19 37.25 -6.66 -17.10
N LEU A 20 36.90 -5.48 -16.58
CA LEU A 20 36.35 -4.38 -17.37
C LEU A 20 37.34 -3.91 -18.43
N THR A 21 38.62 -3.76 -18.08
CA THR A 21 39.65 -3.34 -19.04
C THR A 21 39.80 -4.36 -20.18
N HIS A 22 39.85 -5.65 -19.84
CA HIS A 22 39.87 -6.72 -20.82
C HIS A 22 38.60 -6.73 -21.68
N LEU A 23 37.43 -6.58 -21.05
CA LEU A 23 36.13 -6.57 -21.73
C LEU A 23 36.00 -5.40 -22.71
N VAL A 24 36.49 -4.21 -22.35
CA VAL A 24 36.54 -3.05 -23.25
C VAL A 24 37.42 -3.34 -24.47
N GLN A 25 38.61 -3.93 -24.27
CA GLN A 25 39.49 -4.30 -25.37
C GLN A 25 38.83 -5.32 -26.30
N SER A 26 38.28 -6.39 -25.76
CA SER A 26 37.58 -7.42 -26.55
C SER A 26 36.34 -6.86 -27.26
N ALA A 27 35.60 -5.95 -26.63
CA ALA A 27 34.43 -5.31 -27.24
C ALA A 27 34.83 -4.41 -28.42
N GLU A 28 35.87 -3.58 -28.27
CA GLU A 28 36.35 -2.70 -29.35
C GLU A 28 36.99 -3.49 -30.50
N GLU A 29 37.75 -4.56 -30.20
CA GLU A 29 38.27 -5.49 -31.22
C GLU A 29 37.12 -6.15 -32.01
N HIS A 30 36.05 -6.56 -31.31
CA HIS A 30 34.88 -7.14 -31.94
C HIS A 30 34.14 -6.12 -32.83
N ILE A 31 33.94 -4.88 -32.35
CA ILE A 31 33.31 -3.81 -33.14
C ILE A 31 34.15 -3.50 -34.39
N ALA A 32 35.49 -3.44 -34.27
CA ALA A 32 36.39 -3.17 -35.39
C ALA A 32 36.40 -4.31 -36.43
N SER A 33 36.40 -5.57 -35.99
CA SER A 33 36.45 -6.74 -36.89
C SER A 33 35.18 -6.96 -37.71
N ARG A 34 34.03 -6.39 -37.29
CA ARG A 34 32.75 -6.51 -38.01
C ARG A 34 32.80 -5.94 -39.43
N GLY A 35 33.69 -4.97 -39.69
CA GLY A 35 33.94 -4.46 -41.04
C GLY A 35 34.52 -5.51 -42.00
N THR A 36 35.06 -6.62 -41.48
CA THR A 36 35.74 -7.66 -42.27
C THR A 36 35.03 -9.02 -42.32
N ALA A 37 34.13 -9.32 -41.39
CA ALA A 37 33.43 -10.61 -41.36
C ALA A 37 32.05 -10.47 -40.67
N ALA A 38 31.06 -10.01 -41.41
CA ALA A 38 29.67 -10.08 -40.98
C ALA A 38 29.23 -11.54 -40.98
N THR A 39 29.29 -12.23 -39.81
CA THR A 39 28.45 -13.36 -39.34
C THR A 39 29.14 -14.30 -38.34
N VAL A 40 30.28 -13.95 -37.72
CA VAL A 40 30.78 -14.77 -36.60
C VAL A 40 29.95 -14.45 -35.36
N ARG A 41 28.95 -15.31 -35.08
CA ARG A 41 28.19 -15.36 -33.83
C ARG A 41 29.18 -15.67 -32.70
N ASP A 42 29.71 -14.64 -32.05
CA ASP A 42 30.80 -14.80 -31.09
C ASP A 42 30.26 -14.89 -29.65
N ASP A 43 29.80 -16.08 -29.29
CA ASP A 43 29.24 -16.41 -27.98
C ASP A 43 30.20 -16.09 -26.82
N GLY A 44 31.53 -16.17 -27.08
CA GLY A 44 32.55 -16.00 -26.05
C GLY A 44 32.60 -14.59 -25.44
N LEU A 45 32.32 -13.55 -26.23
CA LEU A 45 32.28 -12.17 -25.73
C LEU A 45 31.12 -11.98 -24.75
N TRP A 46 29.93 -12.47 -25.10
CA TRP A 46 28.74 -12.31 -24.26
C TRP A 46 28.78 -13.16 -22.99
N GLU A 47 29.44 -14.31 -23.00
CA GLU A 47 29.76 -15.06 -21.77
C GLU A 47 30.66 -14.23 -20.83
N GLN A 48 31.67 -13.54 -21.37
CA GLN A 48 32.52 -12.63 -20.59
C GLN A 48 31.74 -11.44 -20.05
N VAL A 49 30.82 -10.86 -20.86
CA VAL A 49 29.92 -9.78 -20.40
C VAL A 49 29.07 -10.27 -19.24
N LEU A 50 28.42 -11.44 -19.34
CA LEU A 50 27.59 -12.00 -18.27
C LEU A 50 28.37 -12.24 -16.98
N ALA A 51 29.54 -12.88 -17.08
CA ALA A 51 30.40 -13.13 -15.92
C ALA A 51 30.85 -11.81 -15.27
N THR A 52 31.12 -10.79 -16.08
CA THR A 52 31.47 -9.44 -15.58
C THR A 52 30.27 -8.75 -14.94
N ALA A 53 29.08 -8.84 -15.54
CA ALA A 53 27.83 -8.29 -15.02
C ALA A 53 27.47 -8.86 -13.64
N HIS A 54 27.59 -10.17 -13.47
CA HIS A 54 27.36 -10.81 -12.18
C HIS A 54 28.34 -10.30 -11.10
N CYS A 55 29.63 -10.15 -11.43
CA CYS A 55 30.61 -9.56 -10.52
C CYS A 55 30.35 -8.07 -10.23
N ALA A 56 29.96 -7.30 -11.25
CA ALA A 56 29.61 -5.89 -11.11
C ALA A 56 28.40 -5.69 -10.18
N ARG A 57 27.37 -6.54 -10.32
CA ARG A 57 26.22 -6.58 -9.41
C ARG A 57 26.64 -6.86 -7.97
N ALA A 58 27.47 -7.89 -7.76
CA ALA A 58 27.95 -8.27 -6.43
C ALA A 58 28.77 -7.15 -5.75
N LEU A 59 29.43 -6.31 -6.55
CA LEU A 59 30.18 -5.14 -6.10
C LEU A 59 29.36 -3.84 -6.11
N LYS A 60 28.10 -3.88 -6.55
CA LYS A 60 27.20 -2.72 -6.70
C LYS A 60 27.77 -1.62 -7.63
N GLU A 61 28.53 -2.02 -8.65
CA GLU A 61 29.18 -1.17 -9.67
C GLU A 61 28.81 -1.64 -11.09
N THR A 62 27.57 -1.39 -11.52
CA THR A 62 27.08 -1.86 -12.83
C THR A 62 27.29 -0.87 -13.97
N ASP A 63 27.55 0.40 -13.67
CA ASP A 63 27.54 1.52 -14.63
C ASP A 63 28.54 1.32 -15.79
N THR A 64 29.79 0.97 -15.49
CA THR A 64 30.81 0.72 -16.53
C THR A 64 30.45 -0.49 -17.39
N THR A 65 29.92 -1.56 -16.78
CA THR A 65 29.49 -2.75 -17.52
C THR A 65 28.30 -2.42 -18.43
N LEU A 66 27.35 -1.64 -17.95
CA LEU A 66 26.21 -1.13 -18.73
C LEU A 66 26.67 -0.26 -19.90
N ALA A 67 27.64 0.62 -19.70
CA ALA A 67 28.18 1.46 -20.78
C ALA A 67 28.77 0.63 -21.91
N ILE A 68 29.51 -0.45 -21.59
CA ILE A 68 30.04 -1.40 -22.57
C ILE A 68 28.90 -2.13 -23.29
N VAL A 69 27.90 -2.62 -22.55
CA VAL A 69 26.73 -3.30 -23.13
C VAL A 69 25.97 -2.36 -24.08
N PHE A 70 25.68 -1.13 -23.67
CA PHE A 70 25.00 -0.15 -24.52
C PHE A 70 25.83 0.26 -25.72
N ARG A 71 27.16 0.29 -25.60
CA ARG A 71 28.06 0.50 -26.74
C ARG A 71 27.92 -0.63 -27.76
N LEU A 72 27.96 -1.89 -27.32
CA LEU A 72 27.76 -3.05 -28.18
C LEU A 72 26.39 -3.03 -28.86
N LEU A 73 25.31 -2.81 -28.09
CA LEU A 73 23.94 -2.77 -28.62
C LEU A 73 23.74 -1.63 -29.63
N ARG A 74 24.26 -0.43 -29.38
CA ARG A 74 24.22 0.70 -30.33
C ARG A 74 25.00 0.43 -31.61
N CYS A 75 26.07 -0.35 -31.53
CA CYS A 75 26.82 -0.82 -32.70
C CYS A 75 26.14 -1.99 -33.41
N GLY A 76 24.94 -2.43 -32.96
CA GLY A 76 24.18 -3.54 -33.53
C GLY A 76 24.80 -4.90 -33.26
N CYS A 77 25.64 -5.02 -32.23
CA CYS A 77 26.15 -6.28 -31.71
C CYS A 77 25.14 -6.77 -30.66
N TYR A 78 24.46 -7.88 -30.96
CA TYR A 78 23.44 -8.47 -30.08
C TYR A 78 23.91 -9.84 -29.61
N PRO A 79 23.52 -10.29 -28.40
CA PRO A 79 23.82 -11.64 -27.95
C PRO A 79 23.08 -12.66 -28.83
N SER A 80 23.83 -13.65 -29.32
CA SER A 80 23.32 -14.83 -30.03
C SER A 80 22.57 -15.77 -29.09
N ARG A 81 23.04 -15.95 -27.85
CA ARG A 81 22.41 -16.85 -26.89
C ARG A 81 21.25 -16.17 -26.17
N SER A 82 20.07 -16.78 -26.30
CA SER A 82 18.85 -16.40 -25.57
C SER A 82 19.09 -16.26 -24.06
N ALA A 83 19.83 -17.17 -23.44
CA ALA A 83 20.14 -17.15 -22.00
C ALA A 83 20.90 -15.89 -21.49
N VAL A 84 21.47 -15.06 -22.39
CA VAL A 84 22.19 -13.84 -22.00
C VAL A 84 21.24 -12.73 -21.55
N TRP A 85 20.08 -12.58 -22.20
CA TRP A 85 19.15 -11.49 -21.92
C TRP A 85 18.62 -11.48 -20.47
N PRO A 86 18.12 -12.60 -19.92
CA PRO A 86 17.70 -12.64 -18.52
C PRO A 86 18.81 -12.23 -17.56
N GLY A 87 20.05 -12.68 -17.82
CA GLY A 87 21.22 -12.34 -17.00
C GLY A 87 21.53 -10.84 -17.02
N LEU A 88 21.57 -10.22 -18.22
CA LEU A 88 21.83 -8.78 -18.35
C LEU A 88 20.78 -7.93 -17.63
N ILE A 89 19.49 -8.25 -17.82
CA ILE A 89 18.38 -7.53 -17.19
C ILE A 89 18.47 -7.65 -15.67
N ARG A 90 18.56 -8.88 -15.17
CA ARG A 90 18.56 -9.18 -13.74
C ARG A 90 19.77 -8.59 -13.02
N ASP A 91 20.94 -8.64 -13.65
CA ASP A 91 22.20 -8.33 -12.96
C ASP A 91 22.67 -6.88 -13.12
N LEU A 92 22.28 -6.18 -14.20
CA LEU A 92 22.74 -4.82 -14.44
C LEU A 92 21.72 -3.73 -14.09
N ALA A 93 20.43 -3.96 -14.35
CA ALA A 93 19.40 -2.92 -14.21
C ALA A 93 19.18 -2.41 -12.77
N PRO A 94 19.22 -3.25 -11.70
CA PRO A 94 18.88 -2.77 -10.35
C PRO A 94 19.80 -1.68 -9.78
N TYR A 95 21.02 -1.55 -10.30
CA TYR A 95 22.00 -0.57 -9.84
C TYR A 95 22.34 0.45 -10.94
N SER A 96 21.53 0.59 -11.98
CA SER A 96 21.81 1.51 -13.10
C SER A 96 21.48 2.98 -12.80
N ASP A 97 22.11 3.90 -13.54
CA ASP A 97 21.70 5.31 -13.70
C ASP A 97 21.90 6.24 -12.46
N ILE A 98 22.83 5.92 -11.57
CA ILE A 98 22.93 6.61 -10.25
C ILE A 98 24.05 7.66 -10.13
N GLU A 99 24.94 7.87 -11.11
CA GLU A 99 25.89 8.98 -11.00
C GLU A 99 25.20 10.35 -10.80
N ALA A 100 23.89 10.47 -11.07
CA ALA A 100 23.11 11.68 -10.82
C ALA A 100 22.32 11.74 -9.50
N ASN A 101 21.91 10.62 -8.85
CA ASN A 101 20.90 10.67 -7.76
C ASN A 101 21.03 9.54 -6.68
N ALA A 102 22.23 9.22 -6.21
CA ALA A 102 22.50 8.16 -5.20
C ALA A 102 21.73 8.25 -3.86
N VAL A 103 20.66 7.46 -3.72
CA VAL A 103 19.92 7.27 -2.47
C VAL A 103 20.75 6.41 -1.51
N LEU A 104 21.05 6.94 -0.32
CA LEU A 104 21.86 6.29 0.72
C LEU A 104 20.96 5.49 1.68
N SER A 105 21.36 4.27 2.04
CA SER A 105 20.81 3.59 3.23
C SER A 105 21.32 4.26 4.50
N TYR A 106 20.49 4.39 5.52
CA TYR A 106 20.95 4.72 6.86
C TYR A 106 21.95 3.64 7.36
N PRO A 107 23.11 4.00 7.93
CA PRO A 107 24.08 3.02 8.42
C PRO A 107 23.47 2.08 9.47
N GLY A 108 23.64 0.76 9.28
CA GLY A 108 23.30 -0.24 10.30
C GLY A 108 21.98 -0.99 10.11
N VAL A 109 21.22 -0.74 9.04
CA VAL A 109 20.08 -1.59 8.71
C VAL A 109 20.61 -2.89 8.07
N PRO A 110 20.39 -4.07 8.67
CA PRO A 110 20.79 -5.33 8.07
C PRO A 110 20.03 -5.50 6.74
N GLU A 111 20.78 -5.77 5.67
CA GLU A 111 20.23 -6.13 4.38
C GLU A 111 19.32 -7.35 4.59
N GLY A 112 18.04 -7.23 4.19
CA GLY A 112 17.10 -8.36 4.20
C GLY A 112 17.71 -9.54 3.45
N PRO A 113 17.35 -10.79 3.79
CA PRO A 113 17.97 -11.97 3.22
C PRO A 113 17.82 -11.93 1.70
N GLU A 114 18.91 -11.58 1.02
CA GLU A 114 19.07 -11.76 -0.42
C GLU A 114 18.67 -13.20 -0.70
N SER A 115 17.60 -13.37 -1.46
CA SER A 115 16.98 -14.64 -1.77
C SER A 115 18.04 -15.62 -2.26
N GLN A 116 18.62 -16.37 -1.32
CA GLN A 116 19.43 -17.53 -1.64
C GLN A 116 18.46 -18.46 -2.33
N SER A 117 18.61 -18.49 -3.65
CA SER A 117 17.91 -19.34 -4.59
C SER A 117 18.25 -20.80 -4.30
N GLU A 118 17.82 -21.31 -3.15
CA GLU A 118 17.75 -22.74 -2.88
C GLU A 118 16.41 -23.23 -3.42
N ALA A 119 16.51 -24.10 -4.43
CA ALA A 119 15.40 -24.80 -5.03
C ALA A 119 14.69 -25.68 -3.99
N GLY A 120 13.67 -25.12 -3.35
CA GLY A 120 12.78 -25.82 -2.43
C GLY A 120 11.33 -25.41 -2.71
N PRO A 121 10.39 -26.34 -2.89
CA PRO A 121 9.02 -25.99 -3.21
C PRO A 121 8.34 -25.43 -1.96
N TRP A 122 8.05 -24.13 -2.01
CA TRP A 122 6.89 -23.45 -1.44
C TRP A 122 6.17 -24.22 -0.32
N ARG A 123 6.78 -24.27 0.87
CA ARG A 123 5.99 -24.47 2.09
C ARG A 123 5.60 -23.09 2.58
N CYS A 124 4.42 -22.64 2.16
CA CYS A 124 3.66 -21.63 2.89
C CYS A 124 3.68 -22.02 4.37
N ALA A 125 4.36 -21.19 5.17
CA ALA A 125 4.32 -21.30 6.61
C ALA A 125 2.85 -21.17 7.02
N ARG A 126 2.24 -22.27 7.45
CA ARG A 126 1.00 -22.24 8.22
C ARG A 126 1.32 -21.48 9.50
N VAL A 127 1.02 -20.19 9.51
CA VAL A 127 0.99 -19.40 10.75
C VAL A 127 -0.25 -19.90 11.50
N PRO A 128 -0.11 -20.41 12.74
CA PRO A 128 -1.23 -20.88 13.52
C PRO A 128 -2.20 -19.72 13.79
N GLU A 129 -3.47 -19.94 13.45
CA GLU A 129 -4.61 -19.16 13.93
C GLU A 129 -4.52 -19.06 15.46
N ASP A 130 -4.14 -17.89 15.99
CA ASP A 130 -4.49 -17.38 17.33
C ASP A 130 -3.82 -16.05 17.69
N ILE A 131 -3.60 -15.15 16.73
CA ILE A 131 -3.34 -13.74 17.04
C ILE A 131 -4.39 -12.88 16.34
N LEU A 132 -5.57 -12.90 16.95
CA LEU A 132 -6.64 -11.94 16.74
C LEU A 132 -6.16 -10.54 17.17
N ALA A 133 -6.54 -9.55 16.37
CA ALA A 133 -6.73 -8.14 16.72
C ALA A 133 -5.49 -7.34 17.20
N ALA A 134 -4.65 -6.93 16.25
CA ALA A 134 -3.96 -5.64 16.33
C ALA A 134 -3.85 -5.06 14.92
N GLY A 135 -4.17 -3.77 14.79
CA GLY A 135 -4.34 -3.06 13.53
C GLY A 135 -3.23 -3.34 12.52
N ARG A 136 -3.63 -3.84 11.35
CA ARG A 136 -2.77 -3.87 10.17
C ARG A 136 -2.61 -2.45 9.68
N GLU A 137 -1.67 -1.72 10.27
CA GLU A 137 -0.88 -0.79 9.47
C GLU A 137 -0.24 -1.67 8.38
N SER A 138 -0.62 -1.39 7.14
CA SER A 138 -0.13 -2.09 5.96
C SER A 138 1.38 -2.26 6.10
N GLU A 139 1.84 -3.52 6.26
CA GLU A 139 3.24 -3.89 6.23
C GLU A 139 3.78 -3.53 4.84
N VAL A 140 4.09 -2.25 4.62
CA VAL A 140 5.08 -1.86 3.63
C VAL A 140 6.34 -2.58 4.12
N PRO A 141 6.87 -3.57 3.37
CA PRO A 141 8.03 -4.32 3.83
C PRO A 141 9.09 -3.31 4.24
N ASP A 142 9.55 -3.38 5.49
CA ASP A 142 10.46 -2.45 6.18
C ASP A 142 11.63 -2.02 5.27
N MET A 143 11.35 -1.09 4.36
CA MET A 143 12.33 -0.53 3.46
C MET A 143 13.03 0.52 4.30
N PRO A 144 14.35 0.40 4.52
CA PRO A 144 15.09 1.37 5.32
C PRO A 144 14.81 2.77 4.80
N PRO A 145 14.64 3.78 5.69
CA PRO A 145 14.35 5.14 5.28
C PRO A 145 15.39 5.60 4.25
N LEU A 146 14.92 5.82 3.03
CA LEU A 146 15.72 6.16 1.87
C LEU A 146 16.17 7.61 2.00
N LEU A 147 17.48 7.85 2.22
CA LEU A 147 18.04 9.20 2.19
C LEU A 147 18.31 9.58 0.73
N ARG A 148 17.40 10.38 0.14
CA ARG A 148 17.73 11.05 -1.13
C ARG A 148 18.98 11.92 -0.92
N PRO A 149 19.97 11.87 -1.82
CA PRO A 149 21.17 12.68 -1.69
C PRO A 149 20.78 14.13 -1.95
N THR A 150 20.63 14.92 -0.89
CA THR A 150 20.60 16.37 -1.03
C THR A 150 22.02 16.88 -1.20
N ARG A 151 22.16 18.11 -1.71
CA ARG A 151 23.45 18.80 -1.75
C ARG A 151 24.16 18.76 -0.40
N GLU A 152 23.42 18.83 0.71
CA GLU A 152 23.97 18.74 2.06
C GLU A 152 24.51 17.33 2.36
N THR A 153 23.78 16.27 1.97
CA THR A 153 24.22 14.89 2.20
C THR A 153 25.50 14.57 1.42
N LEU A 154 25.59 15.01 0.16
CA LEU A 154 26.81 14.86 -0.65
C LEU A 154 27.98 15.68 -0.08
N LEU A 155 27.73 16.89 0.43
CA LEU A 155 28.77 17.69 1.10
C LEU A 155 29.30 16.99 2.36
N MET A 156 28.43 16.34 3.14
CA MET A 156 28.84 15.62 4.36
C MET A 156 29.67 14.36 4.06
N THR A 157 29.40 13.66 2.95
CA THR A 157 30.16 12.45 2.56
C THR A 157 31.42 12.78 1.74
N GLY A 158 31.71 14.06 1.48
CA GLY A 158 32.81 14.48 0.61
C GLY A 158 32.56 14.15 -0.87
N GLY A 159 31.30 13.99 -1.27
CA GLY A 159 30.87 13.66 -2.63
C GLY A 159 31.02 12.19 -3.01
N VAL A 160 31.49 11.34 -2.09
CA VAL A 160 31.72 9.91 -2.35
C VAL A 160 30.69 9.08 -1.59
N VAL A 161 29.85 8.37 -2.34
CA VAL A 161 28.94 7.37 -1.77
C VAL A 161 29.70 6.06 -1.62
N PRO A 162 29.91 5.55 -0.39
CA PRO A 162 30.54 4.25 -0.21
C PRO A 162 29.63 3.18 -0.81
N LEU A 163 30.14 2.39 -1.75
CA LEU A 163 29.38 1.35 -2.46
C LEU A 163 28.69 0.36 -1.52
N SER A 164 29.29 0.12 -0.35
CA SER A 164 28.68 -0.71 0.70
C SER A 164 27.33 -0.19 1.20
N ALA A 165 27.05 1.10 1.06
CA ALA A 165 25.78 1.74 1.42
C ALA A 165 24.84 1.95 0.21
N ARG A 166 25.23 1.52 -1.00
CA ARG A 166 24.36 1.62 -2.19
C ARG A 166 23.23 0.60 -2.05
N ILE A 167 22.00 1.07 -2.17
CA ILE A 167 20.79 0.24 -2.33
C ILE A 167 20.47 0.19 -3.83
N PRO A 168 19.88 -0.90 -4.36
CA PRO A 168 19.28 -0.87 -5.70
C PRO A 168 18.38 0.36 -5.87
N CYS A 169 18.67 1.17 -6.89
CA CYS A 169 17.82 2.27 -7.32
C CYS A 169 18.05 2.50 -8.81
N SER A 170 17.00 2.89 -9.52
CA SER A 170 17.07 3.16 -10.96
C SER A 170 15.83 3.95 -11.35
N ASP A 171 15.97 4.90 -12.28
CA ASP A 171 14.83 5.59 -12.89
C ASP A 171 14.10 4.71 -13.92
N GLY A 172 14.66 3.53 -14.24
CA GLY A 172 14.16 2.62 -15.26
C GLY A 172 14.77 2.82 -16.65
N GLY A 173 15.65 3.81 -16.82
CA GLY A 173 16.28 4.17 -18.09
C GLY A 173 17.06 3.00 -18.69
N ALA A 174 18.01 2.43 -17.96
CA ALA A 174 18.77 1.28 -18.46
C ALA A 174 17.89 0.07 -18.77
N LEU A 175 16.91 -0.22 -17.92
CA LEU A 175 15.96 -1.31 -18.13
C LEU A 175 15.18 -1.09 -19.44
N SER A 176 14.74 0.15 -19.72
CA SER A 176 14.06 0.48 -20.97
C SER A 176 14.93 0.20 -22.19
N VAL A 177 16.22 0.58 -22.17
CA VAL A 177 17.15 0.35 -23.29
C VAL A 177 17.40 -1.14 -23.51
N LEU A 178 17.56 -1.91 -22.43
CA LEU A 178 17.73 -3.37 -22.50
C LEU A 178 16.49 -4.04 -23.08
N LEU A 179 15.30 -3.66 -22.61
CA LEU A 179 14.02 -4.19 -23.09
C LEU A 179 13.76 -3.83 -24.56
N GLU A 180 13.99 -2.59 -24.96
CA GLU A 180 13.83 -2.14 -26.35
C GLU A 180 14.77 -2.89 -27.30
N SER A 181 16.01 -3.11 -26.86
CA SER A 181 17.01 -3.87 -27.64
C SER A 181 16.60 -5.34 -27.75
N PHE A 182 16.15 -5.93 -26.64
CA PHE A 182 15.61 -7.29 -26.62
C PHE A 182 14.42 -7.45 -27.58
N CYS A 183 13.41 -6.57 -27.48
CA CYS A 183 12.24 -6.61 -28.34
C CYS A 183 12.61 -6.48 -29.82
N SER A 184 13.53 -5.57 -30.15
CA SER A 184 13.99 -5.37 -31.53
C SER A 184 14.67 -6.61 -32.12
N VAL A 185 15.45 -7.35 -31.31
CA VAL A 185 16.07 -8.62 -31.73
C VAL A 185 15.02 -9.70 -31.93
N CYS A 186 14.05 -9.82 -31.02
CA CYS A 186 12.99 -10.81 -31.14
C CYS A 186 12.12 -10.58 -32.39
N GLU A 187 11.71 -9.33 -32.63
CA GLU A 187 10.90 -8.97 -33.80
C GLU A 187 11.66 -9.18 -35.12
N ALA A 188 12.98 -8.94 -35.16
CA ALA A 188 13.79 -9.16 -36.37
C ALA A 188 13.96 -10.64 -36.73
N SER A 189 14.08 -11.52 -35.74
CA SER A 189 14.25 -12.97 -35.98
C SER A 189 12.99 -13.64 -36.51
N HIS A 190 11.80 -13.09 -36.25
CA HIS A 190 10.52 -13.63 -36.74
C HIS A 190 10.38 -13.58 -38.28
N GLY A 191 11.27 -12.91 -39.01
CA GLY A 191 11.27 -12.87 -40.47
C GLY A 191 12.04 -14.00 -41.17
N GLY A 192 12.74 -14.87 -40.44
CA GLY A 192 13.56 -15.95 -41.02
C GLY A 192 13.43 -17.27 -40.26
N ASP A 193 13.80 -18.37 -40.92
CA ASP A 193 13.78 -19.80 -40.49
C ASP A 193 14.50 -20.14 -39.15
N GLY A 194 14.79 -19.14 -38.30
CA GLY A 194 15.45 -19.23 -37.00
C GLY A 194 14.51 -19.35 -35.79
N ASP A 195 13.23 -19.66 -35.98
CA ASP A 195 12.24 -19.85 -34.89
C ASP A 195 12.67 -20.89 -33.83
N GLY A 196 13.70 -21.70 -34.09
CA GLY A 196 14.22 -22.73 -33.18
C GLY A 196 14.80 -22.23 -31.84
N GLU A 197 15.11 -20.94 -31.68
CA GLU A 197 15.73 -20.44 -30.43
C GLU A 197 14.74 -19.84 -29.41
N MET A 198 13.55 -19.40 -29.84
CA MET A 198 12.58 -18.72 -28.96
C MET A 198 11.56 -19.69 -28.37
N THR A 199 11.86 -20.21 -27.18
CA THR A 199 10.97 -21.14 -26.46
C THR A 199 10.11 -20.42 -25.42
N VAL A 200 9.02 -21.07 -24.96
CA VAL A 200 8.21 -20.60 -23.82
C VAL A 200 9.08 -20.33 -22.60
N ASN A 201 9.95 -21.28 -22.26
CA ASN A 201 10.84 -21.21 -21.11
C ASN A 201 11.74 -19.98 -21.19
N PHE A 202 12.25 -19.66 -22.39
CA PHE A 202 13.05 -18.47 -22.60
C PHE A 202 12.28 -17.18 -22.26
N PHE A 203 11.06 -17.02 -22.75
CA PHE A 203 10.25 -15.85 -22.41
C PHE A 203 9.86 -15.82 -20.93
N GLN A 204 9.64 -16.98 -20.29
CA GLN A 204 9.44 -17.05 -18.84
C GLN A 204 10.66 -16.55 -18.06
N ASP A 205 11.87 -16.94 -18.47
CA ASP A 205 13.11 -16.51 -17.82
C ASP A 205 13.34 -15.00 -17.98
N VAL A 206 13.07 -14.45 -19.17
CA VAL A 206 13.14 -12.99 -19.40
C VAL A 206 12.09 -12.26 -18.56
N THR A 207 10.85 -12.75 -18.54
CA THR A 207 9.76 -12.18 -17.74
C THR A 207 10.10 -12.16 -16.26
N ALA A 208 10.62 -13.28 -15.74
CA ALA A 208 11.07 -13.40 -14.36
C ALA A 208 12.25 -12.46 -14.06
N ALA A 209 13.18 -12.30 -15.00
CA ALA A 209 14.30 -11.36 -14.88
C ALA A 209 13.83 -9.90 -14.82
N VAL A 210 12.85 -9.51 -15.64
CA VAL A 210 12.26 -8.15 -15.62
C VAL A 210 11.60 -7.87 -14.28
N VAL A 211 10.73 -8.79 -13.82
CA VAL A 211 10.06 -8.66 -12.51
C VAL A 211 11.08 -8.61 -11.38
N SER A 212 12.08 -9.49 -11.40
CA SER A 212 13.16 -9.53 -10.39
C SER A 212 14.04 -8.27 -10.42
N ALA A 213 14.29 -7.69 -11.59
CA ALA A 213 15.07 -6.47 -11.72
C ALA A 213 14.30 -5.24 -11.23
N MET A 214 12.98 -5.20 -11.47
CA MET A 214 12.11 -4.11 -11.06
C MET A 214 11.80 -4.14 -9.55
N GLN A 215 11.65 -5.32 -8.94
CA GLN A 215 11.27 -5.49 -7.53
C GLN A 215 12.06 -4.61 -6.54
N PRO A 216 13.40 -4.56 -6.56
CA PRO A 216 14.14 -3.76 -5.60
C PRO A 216 14.18 -2.26 -5.93
N ILE A 217 13.78 -1.84 -7.14
CA ILE A 217 13.83 -0.45 -7.60
C ILE A 217 12.45 0.21 -7.70
N THR A 218 11.36 -0.49 -7.41
CA THR A 218 9.96 -0.04 -7.50
C THR A 218 9.73 1.37 -6.96
N ALA A 219 10.25 1.68 -5.77
CA ALA A 219 10.11 2.98 -5.11
C ALA A 219 10.89 4.14 -5.78
N THR A 220 11.78 3.83 -6.73
CA THR A 220 12.65 4.82 -7.41
C THR A 220 12.38 4.96 -8.90
N ILE A 221 11.66 4.01 -9.51
CA ILE A 221 11.35 4.05 -10.93
C ILE A 221 10.43 5.24 -11.23
N VAL A 222 10.70 5.94 -12.34
CA VAL A 222 9.81 6.98 -12.87
C VAL A 222 8.92 6.38 -13.97
N LEU A 223 7.68 6.04 -13.61
CA LEU A 223 6.65 5.59 -14.55
C LEU A 223 5.59 6.67 -14.75
N THR A 224 5.57 7.21 -15.95
CA THR A 224 4.47 8.05 -16.48
C THR A 224 4.02 7.44 -17.81
N GLU A 225 2.85 7.82 -18.32
CA GLU A 225 2.34 7.29 -19.60
C GLU A 225 3.36 7.46 -20.74
N SER A 226 4.12 8.55 -20.73
CA SER A 226 5.15 8.84 -21.74
C SER A 226 6.56 8.35 -21.39
N SER A 227 6.77 7.75 -20.21
CA SER A 227 8.12 7.38 -19.78
C SER A 227 8.73 6.32 -20.69
N PRO A 228 10.06 6.34 -20.92
CA PRO A 228 10.72 5.35 -21.77
C PRO A 228 10.50 3.92 -21.28
N LEU A 229 10.50 3.71 -19.95
CA LEU A 229 10.26 2.40 -19.37
C LEU A 229 8.82 1.94 -19.58
N ALA A 230 7.82 2.83 -19.44
CA ALA A 230 6.43 2.46 -19.69
C ALA A 230 6.24 1.96 -21.13
N ARG A 231 6.79 2.68 -22.11
CA ARG A 231 6.76 2.28 -23.53
C ARG A 231 7.48 0.96 -23.79
N ALA A 232 8.66 0.78 -23.19
CA ALA A 232 9.44 -0.46 -23.33
C ALA A 232 8.70 -1.66 -22.72
N LEU A 233 8.06 -1.49 -21.56
CA LEU A 233 7.27 -2.54 -20.91
C LEU A 233 6.00 -2.87 -21.72
N VAL A 234 5.30 -1.88 -22.27
CA VAL A 234 4.13 -2.12 -23.15
C VAL A 234 4.56 -2.85 -24.43
N ARG A 235 5.70 -2.48 -25.04
CA ARG A 235 6.25 -3.20 -26.20
C ARG A 235 6.64 -4.63 -25.85
N PHE A 236 7.31 -4.84 -24.72
CA PHE A 236 7.64 -6.17 -24.21
C PHE A 236 6.38 -7.01 -23.95
N PHE A 237 5.34 -6.39 -23.40
CA PHE A 237 4.07 -7.05 -23.17
C PHE A 237 3.39 -7.46 -24.48
N ARG A 238 3.39 -6.57 -25.49
CA ARG A 238 2.90 -6.87 -26.85
C ARG A 238 3.66 -8.05 -27.47
N LEU A 239 4.97 -8.12 -27.29
CA LEU A 239 5.79 -9.25 -27.75
C LEU A 239 5.38 -10.56 -27.07
N LEU A 240 5.22 -10.56 -25.74
CA LEU A 240 4.75 -11.75 -24.99
C LEU A 240 3.36 -12.20 -25.45
N PHE A 241 2.44 -11.25 -25.65
CA PHE A 241 1.09 -11.51 -26.10
C PHE A 241 1.06 -12.15 -27.49
N ASN A 242 1.75 -11.55 -28.45
CA ASN A 242 1.83 -12.04 -29.83
C ASN A 242 2.53 -13.40 -29.92
N PHE A 243 3.57 -13.63 -29.11
CA PHE A 243 4.26 -14.91 -29.06
C PHE A 243 3.33 -16.01 -28.52
N SER A 244 2.61 -15.75 -27.42
CA SER A 244 1.66 -16.72 -26.87
C SER A 244 0.48 -16.99 -27.81
N ALA A 245 -0.02 -15.99 -28.54
CA ALA A 245 -1.11 -16.16 -29.50
C ALA A 245 -0.78 -17.12 -30.64
N ARG A 246 0.50 -17.21 -31.02
CA ARG A 246 0.99 -18.10 -32.09
C ARG A 246 1.17 -19.56 -31.64
N GLN A 247 1.21 -19.82 -30.34
CA GLN A 247 1.44 -21.18 -29.86
C GLN A 247 0.24 -22.09 -30.08
N SER A 248 0.50 -23.35 -30.43
CA SER A 248 -0.51 -24.39 -30.57
C SER A 248 -1.24 -24.60 -29.24
N GLY A 249 -2.44 -24.03 -29.10
CA GLY A 249 -3.24 -24.07 -27.89
C GLY A 249 -3.82 -22.71 -27.49
N GLY A 250 -3.34 -21.59 -28.05
CA GLY A 250 -3.92 -20.25 -27.86
C GLY A 250 -3.93 -19.74 -26.42
N GLN A 251 -3.29 -20.43 -25.48
CA GLN A 251 -3.28 -20.06 -24.07
C GLN A 251 -2.26 -18.94 -23.85
N LEU A 252 -2.76 -17.74 -23.55
CA LEU A 252 -1.98 -16.51 -23.34
C LEU A 252 -1.35 -16.41 -21.94
N HIS A 253 -0.95 -17.54 -21.36
CA HIS A 253 -0.48 -17.62 -19.97
C HIS A 253 0.76 -16.78 -19.67
N LEU A 254 1.67 -16.56 -20.64
CA LEU A 254 2.85 -15.70 -20.41
C LEU A 254 2.44 -14.24 -20.17
N ALA A 255 1.54 -13.74 -21.02
CA ALA A 255 0.98 -12.40 -20.91
C ALA A 255 0.20 -12.23 -19.60
N GLU A 256 -0.63 -13.21 -19.23
CA GLU A 256 -1.37 -13.22 -17.96
C GLU A 256 -0.44 -13.23 -16.73
N ASN A 257 0.59 -14.08 -16.74
CA ASN A 257 1.54 -14.17 -15.65
C ASN A 257 2.35 -12.88 -15.49
N PHE A 258 2.75 -12.27 -16.61
CA PHE A 258 3.41 -10.98 -16.59
C PHE A 258 2.50 -9.88 -16.04
N ALA A 259 1.23 -9.83 -16.46
CA ALA A 259 0.25 -8.88 -15.95
C ALA A 259 0.04 -9.04 -14.43
N LYS A 260 -0.15 -10.27 -13.94
CA LYS A 260 -0.25 -10.58 -12.50
C LYS A 260 1.01 -10.19 -11.75
N GLY A 261 2.19 -10.42 -12.35
CA GLY A 261 3.47 -9.99 -11.78
C GLY A 261 3.54 -8.47 -11.66
N LEU A 262 3.16 -7.75 -12.72
CA LEU A 262 3.22 -6.30 -12.78
C LEU A 262 2.24 -5.63 -11.79
N THR A 263 1.01 -6.14 -11.67
CA THR A 263 0.02 -5.62 -10.71
C THR A 263 0.43 -5.85 -9.25
N LYS A 264 1.07 -7.00 -8.96
CA LYS A 264 1.63 -7.27 -7.62
C LYS A 264 2.86 -6.44 -7.31
N LEU A 265 3.68 -6.15 -8.32
CA LEU A 265 4.94 -5.42 -8.17
C LEU A 265 4.75 -3.91 -7.99
N LEU A 266 3.74 -3.35 -8.66
CA LEU A 266 3.44 -1.93 -8.67
C LEU A 266 2.01 -1.66 -8.15
N PRO A 267 1.73 -1.98 -6.87
CA PRO A 267 0.40 -1.85 -6.29
C PRO A 267 0.05 -0.39 -5.96
N GLU A 268 1.05 0.47 -5.77
CA GLU A 268 0.84 1.88 -5.42
C GLU A 268 -0.03 2.55 -6.48
N ASN A 269 -1.23 2.97 -6.03
CA ASN A 269 -2.23 3.61 -6.87
C ASN A 269 -2.51 2.82 -8.18
N ALA A 270 -2.56 1.49 -8.10
CA ALA A 270 -2.80 0.56 -9.21
C ALA A 270 -1.89 0.76 -10.44
N LEU A 271 -0.66 1.25 -10.27
CA LEU A 271 0.22 1.60 -11.39
C LEU A 271 0.47 0.43 -12.35
N GLY A 272 0.73 -0.77 -11.83
CA GLY A 272 0.89 -1.95 -12.68
C GLY A 272 -0.35 -2.28 -13.50
N ALA A 273 -1.54 -2.12 -12.91
CA ALA A 273 -2.81 -2.35 -13.59
C ALA A 273 -3.10 -1.31 -14.67
N ARG A 274 -2.74 -0.03 -14.42
CA ARG A 274 -2.81 1.05 -15.41
C ARG A 274 -1.96 0.76 -16.64
N MET A 275 -0.79 0.13 -16.47
CA MET A 275 0.05 -0.30 -17.60
C MET A 275 -0.57 -1.45 -18.39
N VAL A 276 -1.17 -2.44 -17.71
CA VAL A 276 -1.90 -3.52 -18.40
C VAL A 276 -3.08 -2.97 -19.20
N LEU A 277 -3.80 -2.01 -18.61
CA LEU A 277 -4.91 -1.33 -19.26
C LEU A 277 -4.46 -0.51 -20.48
N LEU A 278 -3.34 0.21 -20.38
CA LEU A 278 -2.75 0.93 -21.51
C LEU A 278 -2.42 -0.03 -22.66
N PHE A 279 -1.79 -1.17 -22.36
CA PHE A 279 -1.54 -2.22 -23.35
C PHE A 279 -2.83 -2.71 -24.03
N LEU A 280 -3.87 -3.03 -23.25
CA LEU A 280 -5.15 -3.50 -23.79
C LEU A 280 -5.80 -2.46 -24.71
N ALA A 281 -5.79 -1.19 -24.29
CA ALA A 281 -6.34 -0.08 -25.07
C ALA A 281 -5.57 0.15 -26.38
N GLU A 282 -4.23 0.12 -26.36
CA GLU A 282 -3.40 0.23 -27.56
C GLU A 282 -3.57 -0.97 -28.50
N HIS A 283 -3.59 -2.18 -27.95
CA HIS A 283 -3.77 -3.40 -28.74
C HIS A 283 -5.12 -3.41 -29.46
N HIS A 284 -6.20 -3.07 -28.76
CA HIS A 284 -7.53 -2.98 -29.37
C HIS A 284 -7.62 -1.85 -30.41
N ALA A 285 -6.93 -0.72 -30.19
CA ALA A 285 -6.90 0.36 -31.18
C ALA A 285 -6.20 -0.07 -32.49
N GLU A 286 -5.17 -0.93 -32.39
CA GLU A 286 -4.42 -1.45 -33.53
C GLU A 286 -5.15 -2.60 -34.24
N TYR A 287 -5.79 -3.49 -33.47
CA TYR A 287 -6.46 -4.72 -33.94
C TYR A 287 -7.96 -4.73 -33.58
N GLY A 288 -8.71 -3.68 -33.92
CA GLY A 288 -10.13 -3.52 -33.51
C GLY A 288 -11.10 -4.62 -34.03
N ASP A 289 -10.67 -5.44 -34.98
CA ASP A 289 -11.43 -6.60 -35.46
C ASP A 289 -11.28 -7.84 -34.57
N GLU A 290 -10.28 -7.87 -33.69
CA GLU A 290 -10.03 -8.97 -32.77
C GLU A 290 -10.85 -8.85 -31.48
N MET A 291 -11.07 -9.99 -30.81
CA MET A 291 -11.71 -10.03 -29.49
C MET A 291 -10.70 -9.62 -28.41
N VAL A 292 -11.13 -8.78 -27.47
CA VAL A 292 -10.29 -8.38 -26.33
C VAL A 292 -10.03 -9.59 -25.42
N HIS A 293 -8.81 -9.68 -24.90
CA HIS A 293 -8.43 -10.79 -24.01
C HIS A 293 -9.01 -10.65 -22.60
N ILE A 294 -10.13 -11.33 -22.34
CA ILE A 294 -10.93 -11.23 -21.11
C ILE A 294 -10.14 -11.47 -19.81
N PRO A 295 -9.26 -12.49 -19.68
CA PRO A 295 -8.49 -12.66 -18.45
C PRO A 295 -7.59 -11.47 -18.09
N LEU A 296 -7.00 -10.81 -19.11
CA LEU A 296 -6.18 -9.61 -18.87
C LEU A 296 -7.05 -8.42 -18.44
N VAL A 297 -8.25 -8.29 -19.01
CA VAL A 297 -9.24 -7.30 -18.58
C VAL A 297 -9.60 -7.51 -17.11
N ARG A 298 -9.88 -8.75 -16.70
CA ARG A 298 -10.19 -9.08 -15.29
C ARG A 298 -9.05 -8.68 -14.35
N ILE A 299 -7.80 -8.99 -14.71
CA ILE A 299 -6.62 -8.62 -13.91
C ILE A 299 -6.51 -7.10 -13.77
N ALA A 300 -6.62 -6.36 -14.88
CA ALA A 300 -6.49 -4.91 -14.88
C ALA A 300 -7.64 -4.23 -14.11
N ALA A 301 -8.89 -4.56 -14.43
CA ALA A 301 -10.07 -3.97 -13.80
C ALA A 301 -10.14 -4.30 -12.30
N GLY A 302 -9.85 -5.55 -11.91
CA GLY A 302 -9.83 -5.95 -10.51
C GLY A 302 -8.78 -5.20 -9.70
N ALA A 303 -7.56 -5.05 -10.22
CA ALA A 303 -6.52 -4.30 -9.53
C ALA A 303 -6.82 -2.78 -9.48
N ILE A 304 -7.37 -2.19 -10.55
CA ILE A 304 -7.79 -0.77 -10.56
C ILE A 304 -8.87 -0.53 -9.51
N TRP A 305 -9.92 -1.33 -9.48
CA TRP A 305 -10.99 -1.20 -8.51
C TRP A 305 -10.49 -1.25 -7.06
N ARG A 306 -9.54 -2.15 -6.77
CA ARG A 306 -9.00 -2.35 -5.42
C ARG A 306 -7.99 -1.29 -4.99
N GLN A 307 -7.12 -0.82 -5.90
CA GLN A 307 -5.90 -0.09 -5.54
C GLN A 307 -5.83 1.35 -6.07
N TYR A 308 -6.73 1.77 -6.95
CA TYR A 308 -6.71 3.14 -7.49
C TYR A 308 -7.39 4.11 -6.51
N GLU A 309 -6.64 5.09 -5.99
CA GLU A 309 -7.10 5.95 -4.89
C GLU A 309 -6.87 7.44 -5.13
N LYS A 310 -5.86 7.81 -5.94
CA LYS A 310 -5.42 9.20 -6.08
C LYS A 310 -5.27 9.57 -7.55
N HIS A 311 -5.71 10.77 -7.92
CA HIS A 311 -5.45 11.31 -9.23
C HIS A 311 -3.97 11.73 -9.34
N GLU A 312 -3.25 11.11 -10.27
CA GLU A 312 -1.83 11.36 -10.54
C GLU A 312 -1.61 11.62 -12.04
N SER A 313 -0.37 11.95 -12.43
CA SER A 313 -0.02 12.23 -13.84
C SER A 313 -0.30 11.11 -14.84
N PHE A 314 -0.54 9.88 -14.38
CA PHE A 314 -0.90 8.74 -15.20
C PHE A 314 -2.40 8.43 -15.02
N SER A 315 -3.25 9.24 -15.66
CA SER A 315 -4.70 9.00 -15.74
C SER A 315 -4.99 7.72 -16.52
N CYS A 316 -6.07 7.01 -16.14
CA CYS A 316 -6.49 5.80 -16.83
C CYS A 316 -7.96 5.81 -17.28
N LEU A 317 -8.70 6.91 -17.06
CA LEU A 317 -10.13 7.01 -17.39
C LEU A 317 -10.41 6.74 -18.87
N ARG A 318 -9.64 7.34 -19.78
CA ARG A 318 -9.84 7.15 -21.21
C ARG A 318 -9.59 5.70 -21.64
N GLN A 319 -8.56 5.09 -21.07
CA GLN A 319 -8.16 3.73 -21.39
C GLN A 319 -9.21 2.72 -20.86
N ILE A 320 -9.78 2.95 -19.67
CA ILE A 320 -10.79 2.03 -19.10
C ILE A 320 -12.12 2.16 -19.82
N GLN A 321 -12.53 3.37 -20.22
CA GLN A 321 -13.70 3.57 -21.08
C GLN A 321 -13.54 2.85 -22.42
N HIS A 322 -12.38 3.01 -23.07
CA HIS A 322 -12.11 2.34 -24.33
C HIS A 322 -12.12 0.80 -24.19
N VAL A 323 -11.51 0.27 -23.12
CA VAL A 323 -11.52 -1.17 -22.85
C VAL A 323 -12.93 -1.66 -22.51
N ASN A 324 -13.74 -0.89 -21.80
CA ASN A 324 -15.14 -1.24 -21.51
C ASN A 324 -15.97 -1.37 -22.80
N ASP A 325 -15.89 -0.37 -23.69
CA ASP A 325 -16.58 -0.41 -24.98
C ASP A 325 -16.11 -1.59 -25.85
N ALA A 326 -14.80 -1.85 -25.84
CA ALA A 326 -14.18 -2.96 -26.57
C ALA A 326 -14.63 -4.33 -26.03
N VAL A 327 -14.84 -4.45 -24.72
CA VAL A 327 -15.38 -5.66 -24.09
C VAL A 327 -16.84 -5.86 -24.51
N ASP A 328 -17.67 -4.82 -24.54
CA ASP A 328 -19.06 -4.94 -25.01
C ASP A 328 -19.13 -5.44 -26.47
N VAL A 329 -18.28 -4.90 -27.35
CA VAL A 329 -18.15 -5.39 -28.74
C VAL A 329 -17.68 -6.85 -28.76
N THR A 330 -16.73 -7.21 -27.90
CA THR A 330 -16.21 -8.58 -27.77
C THR A 330 -17.30 -9.56 -27.33
N LEU A 331 -18.10 -9.21 -26.33
CA LEU A 331 -19.20 -10.03 -25.83
C LEU A 331 -20.30 -10.18 -26.89
N GLN A 332 -20.63 -9.11 -27.62
CA GLN A 332 -21.58 -9.19 -28.73
C GLN A 332 -21.08 -10.11 -29.86
N ARG A 333 -19.80 -10.00 -30.23
CA ARG A 333 -19.17 -10.90 -31.23
C ARG A 333 -19.15 -12.35 -30.73
N ASN A 334 -18.87 -12.56 -29.45
CA ASN A 334 -18.86 -13.88 -28.83
C ASN A 334 -20.25 -14.53 -28.92
N ALA A 335 -21.31 -13.80 -28.56
CA ALA A 335 -22.69 -14.26 -28.68
C ALA A 335 -23.07 -14.59 -30.14
N ASN A 336 -22.70 -13.72 -31.09
CA ASN A 336 -23.02 -13.90 -32.51
C ASN A 336 -22.28 -15.08 -33.16
N ASN A 337 -21.09 -15.43 -32.66
CA ASN A 337 -20.24 -16.48 -33.24
C ASN A 337 -20.37 -17.84 -32.53
N GLY A 338 -21.41 -18.05 -31.73
CA GLY A 338 -21.67 -19.32 -31.05
C GLY A 338 -20.81 -19.56 -29.81
N ASN A 339 -20.46 -18.49 -29.08
CA ASN A 339 -19.72 -18.51 -27.83
C ASN A 339 -18.32 -19.19 -27.91
N PRO A 340 -17.43 -18.76 -28.82
CA PRO A 340 -16.06 -19.31 -28.89
C PRO A 340 -15.25 -19.10 -27.60
N LEU A 341 -15.57 -18.08 -26.80
CA LEU A 341 -14.90 -17.82 -25.52
C LEU A 341 -15.39 -18.75 -24.39
N ALA A 342 -16.43 -19.56 -24.64
CA ALA A 342 -17.05 -20.46 -23.68
C ALA A 342 -17.43 -19.76 -22.35
N LEU A 343 -17.88 -18.51 -22.44
CA LEU A 343 -18.35 -17.74 -21.29
C LEU A 343 -19.80 -18.10 -20.99
N ASP A 344 -20.12 -18.34 -19.72
CA ASP A 344 -21.50 -18.45 -19.29
C ASP A 344 -22.09 -17.08 -18.93
N ASP A 345 -23.42 -17.02 -18.79
CA ASP A 345 -24.13 -15.77 -18.51
C ASP A 345 -23.68 -15.15 -17.16
N SER A 346 -23.29 -15.99 -16.19
CA SER A 346 -22.78 -15.56 -14.89
C SER A 346 -21.41 -14.90 -14.99
N ASP A 347 -20.49 -15.48 -15.76
CA ASP A 347 -19.15 -14.96 -15.99
C ASP A 347 -19.21 -13.64 -16.73
N GLU A 348 -20.10 -13.53 -17.71
CA GLU A 348 -20.35 -12.32 -18.47
C GLU A 348 -20.91 -11.20 -17.56
N ALA A 349 -21.90 -11.51 -16.72
CA ALA A 349 -22.45 -10.58 -15.74
C ALA A 349 -21.40 -10.14 -14.71
N ALA A 350 -20.58 -11.06 -14.21
CA ALA A 350 -19.50 -10.77 -13.27
C ALA A 350 -18.41 -9.87 -13.90
N LEU A 351 -18.07 -10.09 -15.17
CA LEU A 351 -17.13 -9.25 -15.90
C LEU A 351 -17.66 -7.82 -16.05
N ARG A 352 -18.92 -7.66 -16.47
CA ARG A 352 -19.55 -6.33 -16.63
C ARG A 352 -19.64 -5.59 -15.31
N LEU A 353 -19.98 -6.28 -14.23
CA LEU A 353 -19.99 -5.70 -12.89
C LEU A 353 -18.59 -5.24 -12.47
N LEU A 354 -17.56 -6.06 -12.69
CA LEU A 354 -16.18 -5.71 -12.36
C LEU A 354 -15.69 -4.46 -13.12
N LEU A 355 -15.99 -4.39 -14.41
CA LEU A 355 -15.66 -3.22 -15.25
C LEU A 355 -16.42 -1.98 -14.79
N SER A 356 -17.70 -2.13 -14.44
CA SER A 356 -18.52 -1.02 -13.92
C SER A 356 -17.96 -0.49 -12.59
N LEU A 357 -17.54 -1.37 -11.68
CA LEU A 357 -16.90 -1.00 -10.42
C LEU A 357 -15.56 -0.29 -10.64
N ALA A 358 -14.71 -0.83 -11.52
CA ALA A 358 -13.44 -0.20 -11.86
C ALA A 358 -13.64 1.17 -12.53
N LEU A 359 -14.63 1.29 -13.43
CA LEU A 359 -14.97 2.53 -14.09
C LEU A 359 -15.51 3.58 -13.11
N LEU A 360 -16.43 3.21 -12.22
CA LEU A 360 -16.93 4.08 -11.14
C LEU A 360 -15.79 4.57 -10.25
N ARG A 361 -14.87 3.66 -9.88
CA ARG A 361 -13.70 4.01 -9.07
C ARG A 361 -12.83 5.06 -9.76
N VAL A 362 -12.50 4.84 -11.03
CA VAL A 362 -11.66 5.78 -11.80
C VAL A 362 -12.39 7.10 -12.01
N MET A 363 -13.67 7.07 -12.39
CA MET A 363 -14.47 8.28 -12.55
C MET A 363 -14.53 9.10 -11.27
N ARG A 364 -14.73 8.48 -10.10
CA ARG A 364 -14.76 9.20 -8.81
C ARG A 364 -13.43 9.88 -8.52
N VAL A 365 -12.32 9.15 -8.70
CA VAL A 365 -10.98 9.66 -8.37
C VAL A 365 -10.53 10.75 -9.34
N GLU A 366 -10.90 10.66 -10.63
CA GLU A 366 -10.47 11.60 -11.67
C GLU A 366 -11.48 12.73 -11.97
N ALA A 367 -12.69 12.69 -11.41
CA ALA A 367 -13.69 13.71 -11.64
C ALA A 367 -13.25 15.09 -11.14
N VAL A 368 -13.67 16.13 -11.87
CA VAL A 368 -13.42 17.53 -11.50
C VAL A 368 -14.15 17.91 -10.20
N SER A 369 -15.33 17.33 -9.97
CA SER A 369 -16.13 17.53 -8.76
C SER A 369 -17.03 16.31 -8.50
N PRO A 370 -17.47 16.09 -7.26
CA PRO A 370 -18.38 14.99 -6.92
C PRO A 370 -19.75 15.11 -7.60
N ASP A 371 -20.21 16.34 -7.91
CA ASP A 371 -21.39 16.62 -8.75
C ASP A 371 -21.26 15.91 -10.11
N VAL A 372 -20.14 16.13 -10.79
CA VAL A 372 -19.92 15.65 -12.16
C VAL A 372 -19.85 14.14 -12.13
N PHE A 373 -19.12 13.57 -11.17
CA PHE A 373 -19.10 12.13 -10.95
C PHE A 373 -20.49 11.55 -10.74
N LEU A 374 -21.28 12.09 -9.80
CA LEU A 374 -22.59 11.54 -9.47
C LEU A 374 -23.55 11.59 -10.65
N ARG A 375 -23.47 12.64 -11.47
CA ARG A 375 -24.25 12.79 -12.70
C ARG A 375 -23.86 11.75 -13.74
N ASP A 376 -22.56 11.58 -13.97
CA ASP A 376 -22.04 10.65 -14.98
C ASP A 376 -22.19 9.18 -14.53
N ALA A 377 -22.20 8.94 -13.21
CA ALA A 377 -22.38 7.62 -12.63
C ALA A 377 -23.79 7.04 -12.83
N VAL A 378 -24.83 7.89 -12.99
CA VAL A 378 -26.24 7.44 -13.16
C VAL A 378 -26.36 6.40 -14.28
N ASP A 379 -25.73 6.66 -15.42
CA ASP A 379 -25.79 5.77 -16.59
C ASP A 379 -25.20 4.37 -16.30
N ILE A 380 -24.20 4.29 -15.42
CA ILE A 380 -23.56 3.01 -15.04
C ILE A 380 -24.41 2.30 -14.00
N VAL A 381 -24.92 3.03 -13.01
CA VAL A 381 -25.74 2.46 -11.92
C VAL A 381 -27.06 1.93 -12.45
N ASP A 382 -27.71 2.64 -13.37
CA ASP A 382 -28.99 2.20 -13.96
C ASP A 382 -28.87 0.92 -14.80
N ARG A 383 -27.67 0.63 -15.32
CA ARG A 383 -27.38 -0.56 -16.14
C ARG A 383 -26.83 -1.74 -15.34
N SER A 384 -26.38 -1.50 -14.12
CA SER A 384 -25.69 -2.49 -13.30
C SER A 384 -26.59 -3.02 -12.17
N PRO A 385 -26.49 -4.29 -11.78
CA PRO A 385 -27.15 -4.76 -10.57
C PRO A 385 -26.58 -4.01 -9.36
N MET A 386 -27.46 -3.52 -8.48
CA MET A 386 -27.02 -2.78 -7.30
C MET A 386 -26.23 -3.72 -6.37
N THR A 387 -25.03 -3.29 -5.99
CA THR A 387 -24.13 -4.03 -5.09
C THR A 387 -23.60 -3.11 -4.00
N LEU A 388 -23.14 -3.69 -2.89
CA LEU A 388 -22.53 -2.95 -1.77
C LEU A 388 -21.41 -2.04 -2.26
N SER A 389 -20.59 -2.50 -3.19
CA SER A 389 -19.44 -1.76 -3.71
C SER A 389 -19.84 -0.59 -4.60
N ILE A 390 -20.94 -0.69 -5.36
CA ILE A 390 -21.51 0.45 -6.09
C ILE A 390 -22.01 1.50 -5.09
N GLU A 391 -22.82 1.11 -4.10
CA GLU A 391 -23.32 2.04 -3.07
C GLU A 391 -22.18 2.68 -2.28
N TYR A 392 -21.11 1.93 -1.99
CA TYR A 392 -19.92 2.46 -1.34
C TYR A 392 -19.30 3.62 -2.13
N GLU A 393 -19.04 3.44 -3.44
CA GLU A 393 -18.48 4.50 -4.28
C GLU A 393 -19.41 5.73 -4.35
N LEU A 394 -20.73 5.51 -4.36
CA LEU A 394 -21.72 6.61 -4.31
C LEU A 394 -21.71 7.35 -2.97
N ILE A 395 -21.62 6.64 -1.84
CA ILE A 395 -21.53 7.26 -0.50
C ILE A 395 -20.31 8.15 -0.41
N VAL A 396 -19.14 7.67 -0.86
CA VAL A 396 -17.89 8.43 -0.80
C VAL A 396 -18.07 9.77 -1.53
N ALA A 397 -18.62 9.76 -2.74
CA ALA A 397 -18.88 10.98 -3.49
C ALA A 397 -19.97 11.87 -2.88
N LYS A 398 -21.06 11.30 -2.34
CA LYS A 398 -22.11 12.07 -1.64
C LYS A 398 -21.58 12.77 -0.39
N VAL A 399 -20.64 12.14 0.32
CA VAL A 399 -19.95 12.74 1.47
C VAL A 399 -19.10 13.93 1.03
N GLU A 400 -18.32 13.78 -0.04
CA GLU A 400 -17.55 14.89 -0.63
C GLU A 400 -18.45 16.00 -1.17
N LEU A 401 -19.61 15.65 -1.75
CA LEU A 401 -20.60 16.61 -2.22
C LEU A 401 -21.17 17.45 -1.08
N LEU A 402 -21.41 16.83 0.09
CA LEU A 402 -21.93 17.55 1.24
C LEU A 402 -20.99 18.68 1.67
N ASP A 403 -19.68 18.46 1.65
CA ASP A 403 -18.68 19.47 2.00
C ASP A 403 -18.76 20.72 1.10
N LEU A 404 -19.26 20.59 -0.14
CA LEU A 404 -19.49 21.71 -1.06
C LEU A 404 -20.79 22.49 -0.79
N PHE A 405 -21.79 21.84 -0.20
CA PHE A 405 -23.14 22.39 0.03
C PHE A 405 -23.47 22.60 1.52
N LEU A 406 -22.46 22.66 2.39
CA LEU A 406 -22.65 22.87 3.84
C LEU A 406 -23.46 24.13 4.18
N ASP A 407 -23.34 25.19 3.36
CA ASP A 407 -24.01 26.46 3.59
C ASP A 407 -25.47 26.50 3.05
N ASP A 408 -25.87 25.53 2.23
CA ASP A 408 -27.24 25.41 1.71
C ASP A 408 -28.00 24.34 2.51
N GLU A 409 -28.85 24.80 3.44
CA GLU A 409 -29.65 23.93 4.30
C GLU A 409 -30.55 22.96 3.51
N SER A 410 -31.08 23.40 2.36
CA SER A 410 -31.99 22.58 1.56
C SER A 410 -31.25 21.45 0.85
N SER A 411 -30.12 21.77 0.21
CA SER A 411 -29.27 20.80 -0.47
C SER A 411 -28.59 19.86 0.52
N SER A 412 -28.04 20.37 1.62
CA SER A 412 -27.42 19.55 2.66
C SER A 412 -28.40 18.57 3.30
N SER A 413 -29.64 19.00 3.59
CA SER A 413 -30.67 18.08 4.12
C SER A 413 -30.99 16.96 3.15
N ALA A 414 -31.13 17.26 1.85
CA ALA A 414 -31.37 16.23 0.83
C ALA A 414 -30.20 15.23 0.76
N ILE A 415 -28.95 15.72 0.79
CA ILE A 415 -27.75 14.87 0.78
C ILE A 415 -27.70 13.98 2.03
N TYR A 416 -28.05 14.49 3.22
CA TYR A 416 -28.14 13.67 4.44
C TYR A 416 -29.19 12.55 4.31
N ASP A 417 -30.36 12.85 3.76
CA ASP A 417 -31.42 11.85 3.57
C ASP A 417 -30.99 10.78 2.54
N ASP A 418 -30.31 11.19 1.47
CA ASP A 418 -29.73 10.29 0.47
C ASP A 418 -28.62 9.39 1.05
N LEU A 419 -27.78 9.92 1.95
CA LEU A 419 -26.75 9.14 2.66
C LEU A 419 -27.39 8.07 3.55
N LEU A 420 -28.49 8.38 4.25
CA LEU A 420 -29.24 7.38 5.02
C LEU A 420 -29.85 6.31 4.11
N HIS A 421 -30.37 6.70 2.95
CA HIS A 421 -30.93 5.75 2.01
C HIS A 421 -29.87 4.78 1.48
N SER A 422 -28.73 5.31 1.01
CA SER A 422 -27.60 4.48 0.57
C SER A 422 -27.05 3.59 1.68
N LEU A 423 -26.98 4.09 2.93
CA LEU A 423 -26.51 3.27 4.05
C LEU A 423 -27.48 2.11 4.37
N ARG A 424 -28.80 2.34 4.24
CA ARG A 424 -29.80 1.26 4.37
C ARG A 424 -29.63 0.23 3.26
N ALA A 425 -29.42 0.67 2.02
CA ALA A 425 -29.15 -0.23 0.89
C ALA A 425 -27.90 -1.10 1.16
N ILE A 426 -26.80 -0.53 1.67
CA ILE A 426 -25.61 -1.28 2.05
C ILE A 426 -25.91 -2.35 3.11
N VAL A 427 -26.73 -2.03 4.11
CA VAL A 427 -27.14 -2.99 5.15
C VAL A 427 -27.97 -4.14 4.58
N GLU A 428 -28.82 -3.86 3.59
CA GLU A 428 -29.64 -4.88 2.91
C GLU A 428 -28.80 -5.77 1.98
N LEU A 429 -27.79 -5.21 1.32
CA LEU A 429 -26.90 -5.87 0.37
C LEU A 429 -25.73 -6.62 1.02
N ARG A 430 -25.60 -6.58 2.35
CA ARG A 430 -24.46 -7.17 3.05
C ARG A 430 -24.34 -8.69 2.81
N PRO A 431 -23.11 -9.22 2.73
CA PRO A 431 -22.89 -10.67 2.80
C PRO A 431 -23.45 -11.21 4.13
N ARG A 432 -24.37 -12.18 4.08
CA ARG A 432 -24.87 -12.85 5.29
C ARG A 432 -23.93 -14.00 5.62
N ASP A 433 -23.22 -13.89 6.74
CA ASP A 433 -22.36 -14.98 7.21
C ASP A 433 -23.21 -16.25 7.42
N GLY A 434 -22.84 -17.35 6.74
CA GLY A 434 -23.38 -18.70 6.97
C GLY A 434 -24.53 -19.18 6.09
N VAL A 435 -24.94 -18.46 5.02
CA VAL A 435 -26.02 -18.94 4.12
C VAL A 435 -25.49 -19.69 2.89
N ASP A 436 -24.28 -19.40 2.41
CA ASP A 436 -23.75 -20.05 1.20
C ASP A 436 -22.52 -20.90 1.53
N GLY A 437 -22.77 -22.12 2.00
CA GLY A 437 -21.74 -23.08 2.37
C GLY A 437 -22.11 -24.53 2.08
N ASP A 438 -22.96 -24.76 1.07
CA ASP A 438 -23.39 -26.12 0.72
C ASP A 438 -23.39 -26.34 -0.80
N THR A 439 -22.21 -26.18 -1.42
CA THR A 439 -21.95 -26.72 -2.76
C THR A 439 -20.51 -27.23 -2.91
N SER A 440 -20.41 -28.55 -2.78
CA SER A 440 -19.61 -29.47 -3.60
C SER A 440 -18.09 -29.32 -3.66
N ALA A 441 -17.44 -30.30 -3.03
CA ALA A 441 -16.05 -30.66 -3.19
C ALA A 441 -15.72 -31.17 -4.61
N VAL A 442 -14.85 -30.46 -5.35
CA VAL A 442 -13.89 -31.06 -6.31
C VAL A 442 -12.62 -30.19 -6.29
N PRO A 443 -11.43 -30.74 -5.96
CA PRO A 443 -10.19 -29.97 -5.93
C PRO A 443 -9.47 -30.09 -7.28
N ASP A 444 -9.56 -29.05 -8.11
CA ASP A 444 -8.61 -28.83 -9.19
C ASP A 444 -7.91 -27.49 -9.00
N ALA A 445 -6.62 -27.43 -9.34
CA ALA A 445 -5.69 -26.37 -8.96
C ALA A 445 -6.09 -24.96 -9.46
N THR A 446 -6.99 -24.85 -10.44
CA THR A 446 -7.60 -23.58 -10.87
C THR A 446 -8.56 -23.00 -9.82
N HIS A 447 -9.16 -23.84 -8.97
CA HIS A 447 -10.10 -23.42 -7.94
C HIS A 447 -9.42 -22.67 -6.78
N TYR A 448 -8.11 -22.86 -6.58
CA TYR A 448 -7.36 -22.14 -5.54
C TYR A 448 -7.24 -20.64 -5.86
N SER A 449 -6.97 -20.26 -7.12
CA SER A 449 -6.91 -18.83 -7.51
C SER A 449 -8.27 -18.16 -7.38
N ILE A 450 -9.37 -18.85 -7.72
CA ILE A 450 -10.73 -18.30 -7.61
C ILE A 450 -11.10 -18.11 -6.14
N LYS A 451 -10.73 -19.05 -5.25
CA LYS A 451 -11.01 -18.94 -3.82
C LYS A 451 -10.25 -17.80 -3.14
N GLU A 452 -8.98 -17.60 -3.48
CA GLU A 452 -8.20 -16.45 -2.99
C GLU A 452 -8.84 -15.14 -3.45
N ASP A 453 -9.20 -15.02 -4.73
CA ASP A 453 -9.88 -13.83 -5.27
C ASP A 453 -11.26 -13.59 -4.60
N GLU A 454 -12.05 -14.64 -4.33
CA GLU A 454 -13.33 -14.54 -3.64
C GLU A 454 -13.20 -14.08 -2.18
N GLU A 455 -12.18 -14.60 -1.47
CA GLU A 455 -11.91 -14.20 -0.09
C GLU A 455 -11.43 -12.75 -0.02
N GLU A 456 -10.56 -12.33 -0.95
CA GLU A 456 -10.14 -10.93 -1.10
C GLU A 456 -11.32 -10.02 -1.39
N VAL A 457 -12.25 -10.41 -2.27
CA VAL A 457 -13.46 -9.64 -2.58
C VAL A 457 -14.38 -9.54 -1.37
N ARG A 458 -14.55 -10.62 -0.60
CA ARG A 458 -15.36 -10.62 0.61
C ARG A 458 -14.76 -9.73 1.69
N GLU A 459 -13.44 -9.76 1.85
CA GLU A 459 -12.72 -8.91 2.81
C GLU A 459 -12.79 -7.44 2.39
N LEU A 460 -12.63 -7.14 1.11
CA LEU A 460 -12.82 -5.78 0.58
C LEU A 460 -14.25 -5.28 0.82
N ALA A 461 -15.27 -6.12 0.60
CA ALA A 461 -16.65 -5.76 0.86
C ALA A 461 -16.90 -5.46 2.35
N ARG A 462 -16.26 -6.21 3.27
CA ARG A 462 -16.30 -5.92 4.71
C ARG A 462 -15.62 -4.60 5.04
N GLN A 463 -14.47 -4.31 4.44
CA GLN A 463 -13.77 -3.03 4.63
C GLN A 463 -14.59 -1.86 4.11
N GLN A 464 -15.15 -1.97 2.89
CA GLN A 464 -16.07 -0.98 2.32
C GLN A 464 -17.31 -0.77 3.19
N PHE A 465 -17.87 -1.84 3.77
CA PHE A 465 -18.98 -1.74 4.71
C PHE A 465 -18.60 -0.92 5.96
N GLN A 466 -17.45 -1.22 6.60
CA GLN A 466 -16.99 -0.47 7.78
C GLN A 466 -16.71 0.99 7.42
N GLU A 467 -16.06 1.22 6.27
CA GLU A 467 -15.66 2.55 5.83
C GLU A 467 -16.86 3.42 5.44
N ALA A 468 -17.87 2.86 4.75
CA ALA A 468 -19.13 3.56 4.47
C ALA A 468 -19.79 4.07 5.75
N HIS A 469 -19.85 3.23 6.79
CA HIS A 469 -20.41 3.61 8.08
C HIS A 469 -19.56 4.69 8.76
N ARG A 470 -18.23 4.55 8.74
CA ARG A 470 -17.31 5.54 9.30
C ARG A 470 -17.53 6.92 8.65
N LEU A 471 -17.60 6.97 7.32
CA LEU A 471 -17.81 8.20 6.56
C LEU A 471 -19.16 8.86 6.91
N VAL A 472 -20.26 8.10 6.83
CA VAL A 472 -21.61 8.61 7.11
C VAL A 472 -21.72 9.08 8.56
N LEU A 473 -21.26 8.28 9.53
CA LEU A 473 -21.32 8.66 10.95
C LEU A 473 -20.48 9.89 11.25
N THR A 474 -19.31 10.02 10.64
CA THR A 474 -18.46 11.21 10.78
C THR A 474 -19.19 12.47 10.31
N VAL A 475 -19.81 12.38 9.14
CA VAL A 475 -20.55 13.49 8.51
C VAL A 475 -21.78 13.89 9.33
N PHE A 476 -22.52 12.91 9.87
CA PHE A 476 -23.69 13.19 10.71
C PHE A 476 -23.30 13.76 12.07
N ALA A 477 -22.18 13.29 12.65
CA ALA A 477 -21.65 13.82 13.90
C ALA A 477 -21.15 15.27 13.78
N ARG A 478 -20.71 15.67 12.58
CA ARG A 478 -20.33 17.07 12.27
C ARG A 478 -21.54 17.98 12.03
N SER A 479 -22.72 17.42 11.79
CA SER A 479 -23.94 18.20 11.60
C SER A 479 -24.30 18.98 12.87
N GLN A 480 -24.76 20.23 12.68
CA GLN A 480 -25.25 21.04 13.80
C GLN A 480 -26.65 20.60 14.27
N LEU A 481 -27.39 19.88 13.43
CA LEU A 481 -28.76 19.45 13.69
C LEU A 481 -28.83 18.26 14.64
N ASP A 482 -29.56 18.42 15.74
CA ASP A 482 -29.77 17.38 16.76
C ASP A 482 -30.38 16.10 16.19
N GLU A 483 -31.27 16.23 15.22
CA GLU A 483 -31.90 15.10 14.54
C GLU A 483 -30.86 14.21 13.83
N ARG A 484 -29.87 14.81 13.18
CA ARG A 484 -28.80 14.09 12.46
C ARG A 484 -27.86 13.39 13.44
N LEU A 485 -27.53 14.05 14.56
CA LEU A 485 -26.76 13.42 15.62
C LEU A 485 -27.50 12.22 16.24
N ASN A 486 -28.82 12.34 16.42
CA ASN A 486 -29.67 11.24 16.91
C ASN A 486 -29.74 10.08 15.91
N GLN A 487 -29.81 10.38 14.61
CA GLN A 487 -29.74 9.38 13.54
C GLN A 487 -28.40 8.64 13.56
N ALA A 488 -27.26 9.34 13.69
CA ALA A 488 -25.94 8.72 13.80
C ALA A 488 -25.84 7.76 14.99
N TYR A 489 -26.31 8.19 16.16
CA TYR A 489 -26.38 7.32 17.33
C TYR A 489 -27.26 6.09 17.10
N THR A 490 -28.44 6.29 16.50
CA THR A 490 -29.35 5.17 16.19
C THR A 490 -28.69 4.18 15.25
N VAL A 491 -28.11 4.66 14.15
CA VAL A 491 -27.36 3.85 13.18
C VAL A 491 -26.29 3.01 13.88
N LEU A 492 -25.46 3.62 14.73
CA LEU A 492 -24.41 2.90 15.46
C LEU A 492 -24.98 1.77 16.34
N VAL A 493 -26.05 2.07 17.10
CA VAL A 493 -26.67 1.12 18.04
C VAL A 493 -27.40 -0.01 17.31
N THR A 494 -28.03 0.27 16.16
CA THR A 494 -28.81 -0.73 15.40
C THR A 494 -27.92 -1.54 14.46
N HIS A 495 -27.01 -0.90 13.74
CA HIS A 495 -26.22 -1.56 12.69
C HIS A 495 -25.11 -2.45 13.24
N LYS A 496 -24.79 -2.40 14.55
CA LYS A 496 -23.95 -3.42 15.19
C LYS A 496 -24.54 -4.84 15.03
N TYR A 497 -25.87 -4.97 15.01
CA TYR A 497 -26.55 -6.26 14.74
C TYR A 497 -26.52 -6.63 13.25
N HIS A 498 -26.09 -5.70 12.40
CA HIS A 498 -25.91 -5.88 10.98
C HIS A 498 -24.43 -6.06 10.56
N GLY A 499 -23.51 -6.26 11.52
CA GLY A 499 -22.09 -6.54 11.25
C GLY A 499 -21.18 -5.33 11.35
N LEU A 500 -21.68 -4.16 11.75
CA LEU A 500 -20.84 -3.01 12.07
C LEU A 500 -19.97 -3.33 13.29
N VAL A 501 -18.66 -3.24 13.13
CA VAL A 501 -17.72 -3.37 14.25
C VAL A 501 -17.46 -1.96 14.76
N ILE A 502 -17.79 -1.70 16.02
CA ILE A 502 -17.65 -0.38 16.63
C ILE A 502 -16.19 -0.21 17.03
N THR A 503 -15.38 0.22 16.05
CA THR A 503 -13.99 0.62 16.27
C THR A 503 -13.91 2.05 16.79
N ARG A 504 -12.72 2.44 17.26
CA ARG A 504 -12.44 3.81 17.72
C ARG A 504 -12.69 4.84 16.63
N ASP A 505 -12.28 4.55 15.39
CA ASP A 505 -12.42 5.48 14.27
C ASP A 505 -13.89 5.75 13.91
N VAL A 506 -14.75 4.76 14.12
CA VAL A 506 -16.20 4.87 13.91
C VAL A 506 -16.88 5.60 15.09
N ALA A 507 -16.45 5.32 16.33
CA ALA A 507 -17.08 5.88 17.53
C ALA A 507 -16.65 7.31 17.86
N ASN A 508 -15.37 7.64 17.66
CA ASN A 508 -14.76 8.90 18.10
C ASN A 508 -15.45 10.17 17.56
N PRO A 509 -15.85 10.26 16.27
CA PRO A 509 -16.58 11.43 15.77
C PRO A 509 -17.87 11.68 16.56
N LEU A 510 -18.60 10.61 16.88
CA LEU A 510 -19.84 10.68 17.63
C LEU A 510 -19.61 10.99 19.11
N LEU A 511 -18.59 10.37 19.73
CA LEU A 511 -18.17 10.65 21.11
C LEU A 511 -17.78 12.12 21.29
N ASP A 512 -17.03 12.69 20.36
CA ASP A 512 -16.64 14.09 20.40
C ASP A 512 -17.88 15.00 20.32
N ALA A 513 -18.75 14.80 19.32
CA ALA A 513 -19.97 15.60 19.15
C ALA A 513 -20.90 15.54 20.37
N LEU A 514 -21.14 14.35 20.93
CA LEU A 514 -21.99 14.15 22.11
C LEU A 514 -21.34 14.69 23.40
N SER A 515 -20.02 14.57 23.55
CA SER A 515 -19.30 15.04 24.73
C SER A 515 -19.33 16.56 24.88
N ARG A 516 -19.32 17.30 23.76
CA ARG A 516 -19.48 18.77 23.76
C ARG A 516 -20.85 19.22 24.25
N ARG A 517 -21.86 18.34 24.18
CA ARG A 517 -23.24 18.58 24.61
C ARG A 517 -23.53 18.07 26.03
N GLY A 518 -22.57 17.38 26.66
CA GLY A 518 -22.79 16.73 27.95
C GLY A 518 -23.77 15.56 27.88
N ASP A 519 -23.91 14.92 26.71
CA ASP A 519 -24.89 13.87 26.51
C ASP A 519 -24.47 12.56 27.20
N CYS A 520 -25.39 11.93 27.91
CA CYS A 520 -25.12 10.68 28.62
C CYS A 520 -24.90 9.47 27.69
N ARG A 521 -25.31 9.57 26.42
CA ARG A 521 -25.13 8.51 25.41
C ARG A 521 -23.66 8.19 25.12
N VAL A 522 -22.72 9.10 25.43
CA VAL A 522 -21.27 8.86 25.32
C VAL A 522 -20.89 7.60 26.12
N PHE A 523 -21.43 7.41 27.32
CA PHE A 523 -21.17 6.22 28.14
C PHE A 523 -21.71 4.94 27.50
N ASN A 524 -22.92 5.00 26.95
CA ASN A 524 -23.51 3.86 26.24
C ASN A 524 -22.66 3.46 25.02
N ILE A 525 -22.08 4.41 24.29
CA ILE A 525 -21.20 4.10 23.14
C ILE A 525 -19.94 3.38 23.63
N VAL A 526 -19.33 3.85 24.71
CA VAL A 526 -18.14 3.20 25.30
C VAL A 526 -18.46 1.78 25.77
N ASP A 527 -19.62 1.58 26.40
CA ASP A 527 -20.08 0.24 26.78
C ASP A 527 -20.23 -0.67 25.54
N LEU A 528 -20.72 -0.14 24.42
CA LEU A 528 -20.79 -0.89 23.17
C LEU A 528 -19.40 -1.25 22.62
N CYS A 529 -18.45 -0.32 22.62
CA CYS A 529 -17.07 -0.59 22.18
C CYS A 529 -16.43 -1.74 22.97
N VAL A 530 -16.59 -1.73 24.29
CA VAL A 530 -15.99 -2.73 25.20
C VAL A 530 -16.73 -4.07 25.14
N LEU A 531 -18.06 -4.05 25.26
CA LEU A 531 -18.86 -5.28 25.41
C LEU A 531 -19.06 -6.02 24.09
N TYR A 532 -19.20 -5.31 22.97
CA TYR A 532 -19.51 -5.92 21.67
C TYR A 532 -18.27 -6.05 20.79
N SER A 533 -17.46 -5.00 20.67
CA SER A 533 -16.36 -4.96 19.69
C SER A 533 -15.01 -5.34 20.28
N GLY A 534 -14.91 -5.56 21.60
CA GLY A 534 -13.64 -5.86 22.27
C GLY A 534 -12.59 -4.76 22.10
N SER A 535 -13.01 -3.54 21.72
CA SER A 535 -12.11 -2.44 21.43
C SER A 535 -11.61 -1.82 22.74
N HIS A 536 -10.29 -1.64 22.84
CA HIS A 536 -9.68 -1.00 24.00
C HIS A 536 -10.08 0.48 24.10
N ILE A 537 -10.30 0.99 25.31
CA ILE A 537 -10.51 2.42 25.57
C ILE A 537 -9.15 3.13 25.61
N ASP A 538 -8.96 4.18 24.81
CA ASP A 538 -7.79 5.05 24.83
C ASP A 538 -8.03 6.35 25.62
N TYR A 539 -6.97 7.17 25.74
CA TYR A 539 -7.05 8.44 26.46
C TYR A 539 -7.94 9.47 25.77
N ASP A 540 -8.13 9.39 24.45
CA ASP A 540 -9.05 10.27 23.71
C ASP A 540 -10.50 9.95 24.10
N THR A 541 -10.86 8.67 24.14
CA THR A 541 -12.17 8.22 24.62
C THR A 541 -12.42 8.65 26.06
N LEU A 542 -11.43 8.49 26.95
CA LEU A 542 -11.53 8.98 28.34
C LEU A 542 -11.70 10.50 28.40
N THR A 543 -11.03 11.25 27.54
CA THR A 543 -11.17 12.70 27.44
C THR A 543 -12.61 13.08 27.08
N TYR A 544 -13.25 12.36 26.15
CA TYR A 544 -14.66 12.57 25.81
C TYR A 544 -15.60 12.26 26.99
N LEU A 545 -15.35 11.19 27.76
CA LEU A 545 -16.16 10.87 28.95
C LEU A 545 -16.09 11.98 30.01
N PHE A 546 -14.88 12.44 30.35
CA PHE A 546 -14.71 13.51 31.34
C PHE A 546 -15.24 14.85 30.85
N ARG A 547 -15.06 15.16 29.56
CA ARG A 547 -15.67 16.34 28.93
C ARG A 547 -17.20 16.29 29.03
N ALA A 548 -17.82 15.14 28.77
CA ALA A 548 -19.27 14.97 28.89
C ALA A 548 -19.76 15.22 30.32
N CYS A 549 -19.10 14.64 31.34
CA CYS A 549 -19.43 14.91 32.74
C CYS A 549 -19.27 16.39 33.11
N ARG A 550 -18.19 17.02 32.65
CA ARG A 550 -17.89 18.43 32.90
C ARG A 550 -18.98 19.34 32.36
N VAL A 551 -19.38 19.14 31.10
CA VAL A 551 -20.44 19.93 30.45
C VAL A 551 -21.80 19.69 31.10
N ALA A 552 -22.12 18.45 31.48
CA ALA A 552 -23.36 18.11 32.17
C ALA A 552 -23.41 18.55 33.65
N GLY A 553 -22.25 18.88 34.25
CA GLY A 553 -22.13 19.10 35.69
C GLY A 553 -22.31 17.83 36.53
N ASP A 554 -22.12 16.64 35.95
CA ASP A 554 -22.28 15.35 36.64
C ASP A 554 -21.02 15.00 37.45
N PHE A 555 -20.90 15.62 38.62
CA PHE A 555 -19.82 15.39 39.58
C PHE A 555 -19.73 13.93 40.03
N TYR A 556 -20.86 13.30 40.31
CA TYR A 556 -20.89 11.96 40.88
C TYR A 556 -20.31 10.94 39.89
N ARG A 557 -20.75 10.99 38.63
CA ARG A 557 -20.26 10.07 37.60
C ARG A 557 -18.78 10.28 37.30
N ALA A 558 -18.32 11.53 37.21
CA ALA A 558 -16.89 11.83 37.03
C ALA A 558 -16.04 11.33 38.21
N ARG A 559 -16.50 11.50 39.45
CA ARG A 559 -15.80 11.02 40.64
C ARG A 559 -15.68 9.50 40.64
N THR A 560 -16.77 8.79 40.32
CA THR A 560 -16.77 7.33 40.22
C THR A 560 -15.84 6.84 39.11
N LEU A 561 -15.89 7.47 37.93
CA LEU A 561 -15.01 7.13 36.81
C LEU A 561 -13.53 7.35 37.19
N TYR A 562 -13.22 8.47 37.84
CA TYR A 562 -11.86 8.75 38.30
C TYR A 562 -11.36 7.74 39.35
N GLN A 563 -12.20 7.37 40.32
CA GLN A 563 -11.86 6.36 41.32
C GLN A 563 -11.54 5.00 40.66
N LEU A 564 -12.39 4.57 39.72
CA LEU A 564 -12.18 3.33 38.96
C LEU A 564 -10.86 3.37 38.17
N LEU A 565 -10.60 4.46 37.44
CA LEU A 565 -9.37 4.60 36.65
C LEU A 565 -8.11 4.67 37.52
N ARG A 566 -8.19 5.28 38.72
CA ARG A 566 -7.09 5.33 39.69
C ARG A 566 -6.75 3.95 40.24
N GLU A 567 -7.75 3.10 40.44
CA GLU A 567 -7.56 1.70 40.87
C GLU A 567 -6.99 0.82 39.75
N MET A 568 -7.47 1.01 38.52
CA MET A 568 -7.04 0.21 37.35
C MET A 568 -5.67 0.64 36.80
N ILE A 569 -5.36 1.94 36.80
CA ILE A 569 -4.15 2.51 36.18
C ILE A 569 -3.32 3.21 37.27
N PRO A 570 -2.29 2.54 37.83
CA PRO A 570 -1.41 3.16 38.80
C PRO A 570 -0.75 4.43 38.25
N GLY A 571 -0.95 5.54 38.95
CA GLY A 571 -0.45 6.85 38.50
C GLY A 571 -1.23 7.45 37.33
N PHE A 572 -2.51 7.11 37.17
CA PHE A 572 -3.40 7.65 36.13
C PHE A 572 -3.21 9.16 35.88
N LEU A 573 -3.24 9.99 36.93
CA LEU A 573 -3.10 11.45 36.81
C LEU A 573 -1.76 11.90 36.22
N LEU A 574 -0.68 11.13 36.39
CA LEU A 574 0.63 11.46 35.81
C LEU A 574 0.67 11.25 34.30
N ARG A 575 -0.18 10.34 33.79
CA ARG A 575 -0.25 9.98 32.36
C ARG A 575 -1.45 10.62 31.65
N ALA A 576 -2.43 11.10 32.40
CA ALA A 576 -3.65 11.66 31.85
C ALA A 576 -3.36 12.96 31.08
N PRO A 577 -3.97 13.16 29.90
CA PRO A 577 -3.96 14.44 29.21
C PRO A 577 -4.44 15.59 30.10
N GLU A 578 -3.90 16.79 29.89
CA GLU A 578 -4.26 17.99 30.67
C GLU A 578 -5.78 18.26 30.63
N ALA A 579 -6.43 18.01 29.49
CA ALA A 579 -7.87 18.17 29.36
C ALA A 579 -8.71 17.36 30.38
N ILE A 580 -8.21 16.20 30.83
CA ILE A 580 -8.85 15.40 31.88
C ILE A 580 -8.65 16.06 33.25
N LYS A 581 -7.44 16.55 33.52
CA LYS A 581 -7.13 17.23 34.80
C LYS A 581 -7.96 18.51 34.94
N ASP A 582 -8.04 19.31 33.88
CA ASP A 582 -8.85 20.53 33.83
C ASP A 582 -10.32 20.20 34.11
N ALA A 583 -10.87 19.17 33.46
CA ALA A 583 -12.25 18.72 33.69
C ALA A 583 -12.48 18.29 35.16
N LEU A 584 -11.53 17.58 35.77
CA LEU A 584 -11.61 17.16 37.17
C LEU A 584 -11.47 18.32 38.16
N GLN A 585 -10.67 19.34 37.83
CA GLN A 585 -10.52 20.56 38.63
C GLN A 585 -11.77 21.44 38.55
N GLU A 586 -12.33 21.64 37.35
CA GLU A 586 -13.59 22.38 37.15
C GLU A 586 -14.75 21.74 37.91
N LEU A 587 -14.82 20.40 37.93
CA LEU A 587 -15.79 19.64 38.72
C LEU A 587 -15.46 19.59 40.23
N LYS A 588 -14.35 20.19 40.68
CA LYS A 588 -13.89 20.17 42.08
C LYS A 588 -13.63 18.77 42.65
N ILE A 589 -13.30 17.81 41.78
CA ILE A 589 -12.87 16.45 42.18
C ILE A 589 -11.38 16.47 42.56
N LEU A 590 -10.58 17.22 41.80
CA LEU A 590 -9.17 17.48 42.09
C LEU A 590 -9.05 18.86 42.72
N GLN A 591 -8.23 19.01 43.77
CA GLN A 591 -7.85 20.33 44.26
C GLN A 591 -6.98 21.03 43.20
N PRO A 592 -7.16 22.34 42.96
CA PRO A 592 -6.29 23.08 42.06
C PRO A 592 -4.84 22.94 42.55
N GLU A 593 -3.91 22.68 41.65
CA GLU A 593 -2.49 22.60 42.02
C GLU A 593 -2.06 23.90 42.71
N PRO A 594 -1.42 23.85 43.88
CA PRO A 594 -0.95 25.05 44.56
C PRO A 594 0.04 25.76 43.62
N ALA A 595 -0.20 27.04 43.35
CA ALA A 595 0.53 27.80 42.34
C ALA A 595 2.06 27.71 42.51
N HIS A 596 2.56 27.45 43.73
CA HIS A 596 3.97 27.31 44.04
C HIS A 596 4.18 26.19 45.08
N LEU A 597 5.16 25.31 44.84
CA LEU A 597 5.66 24.33 45.84
C LEU A 597 6.33 25.01 47.05
N PHE A 598 6.58 26.32 46.96
CA PHE A 598 7.07 27.15 48.05
C PHE A 598 5.94 28.11 48.44
N PRO A 599 5.16 27.80 49.49
CA PRO A 599 4.11 28.70 49.93
C PRO A 599 4.76 30.03 50.36
N ALA A 600 4.18 31.14 49.88
CA ALA A 600 4.60 32.50 50.24
C ALA A 600 4.50 32.81 51.75
N SER A 601 4.02 31.85 52.56
CA SER A 601 4.01 31.90 54.03
C SER A 601 5.39 31.83 54.68
N LEU A 602 6.49 31.65 53.93
CA LEU A 602 7.84 31.93 54.43
C LEU A 602 8.18 33.43 54.49
N ALA A 603 7.30 34.29 53.99
CA ALA A 603 7.41 35.74 54.14
C ALA A 603 6.29 36.27 55.05
N VAL A 604 6.32 35.89 56.34
CA VAL A 604 5.59 36.64 57.38
C VAL A 604 6.50 36.81 58.59
N ASP A 605 7.02 38.03 58.72
CA ASP A 605 7.60 38.59 59.94
C ASP A 605 6.57 38.53 61.10
N GLY A 606 7.05 38.18 62.30
CA GLY A 606 6.39 38.56 63.56
C GLY A 606 5.32 37.60 64.11
N ASP A 607 5.77 36.67 64.95
CA ASP A 607 5.16 36.15 66.19
C ASP A 607 3.69 35.65 66.27
N GLU A 608 2.90 35.58 65.20
CA GLU A 608 1.54 34.99 65.30
C GLU A 608 1.26 33.80 64.36
N ALA A 609 2.28 33.25 63.71
CA ALA A 609 2.12 32.08 62.82
C ALA A 609 2.01 30.71 63.53
N ALA A 610 1.96 30.66 64.86
CA ALA A 610 1.78 29.39 65.60
C ALA A 610 0.32 28.94 65.73
N ALA A 611 -0.66 29.78 65.38
CA ALA A 611 -2.09 29.45 65.56
C ALA A 611 -2.81 28.96 64.29
N ALA A 612 -2.15 28.93 63.12
CA ALA A 612 -2.81 28.66 61.84
C ALA A 612 -2.49 27.27 61.23
N VAL A 613 -2.22 26.27 62.07
CA VAL A 613 -2.07 24.87 61.62
C VAL A 613 -3.09 23.99 62.34
N ASN A 614 -4.37 24.31 62.18
CA ASN A 614 -5.45 23.38 62.49
C ASN A 614 -5.61 22.45 61.27
N TYR A 615 -4.86 21.35 61.26
CA TYR A 615 -5.10 20.20 60.37
C TYR A 615 -6.34 19.45 60.86
N GLU A 616 -7.53 20.01 60.68
CA GLU A 616 -8.77 19.24 60.73
C GLU A 616 -9.10 18.79 59.31
N GLY A 617 -8.99 17.47 59.04
CA GLY A 617 -9.59 16.87 57.85
C GLY A 617 -8.76 15.88 57.05
N VAL A 618 -7.59 15.43 57.53
CA VAL A 618 -6.96 14.24 56.94
C VAL A 618 -7.64 13.01 57.53
N VAL A 619 -8.65 12.54 56.81
CA VAL A 619 -9.31 11.26 57.02
C VAL A 619 -8.24 10.18 57.19
N ASP A 620 -8.33 9.48 58.32
CA ASP A 620 -7.46 8.38 58.74
C ASP A 620 -7.43 7.26 57.69
N ASP A 621 -6.47 7.33 56.77
CA ASP A 621 -6.12 6.22 55.88
C ASP A 621 -5.14 5.31 56.63
N GLU A 622 -5.66 4.53 57.58
CA GLU A 622 -4.92 3.56 58.43
C GLU A 622 -4.15 2.48 57.62
N ALA A 623 -4.27 2.44 56.30
CA ALA A 623 -3.57 1.47 55.46
C ALA A 623 -2.17 1.92 54.98
N LEU A 624 -1.78 3.20 55.12
CA LEU A 624 -0.51 3.70 54.56
C LEU A 624 0.67 3.76 55.54
N THR A 625 0.46 3.58 56.84
CA THR A 625 1.55 3.59 57.83
C THR A 625 2.27 2.23 57.98
N ALA A 626 1.78 1.16 57.35
CA ALA A 626 2.39 -0.17 57.46
C ALA A 626 3.44 -0.52 56.38
N ARG A 627 3.78 0.38 55.44
CA ARG A 627 4.86 0.14 54.47
C ARG A 627 6.14 0.84 54.90
N GLN A 628 6.99 0.13 55.63
CA GLN A 628 8.40 0.48 55.82
C GLN A 628 9.03 0.79 54.46
N ARG A 629 9.31 2.06 54.21
CA ARG A 629 10.08 2.51 53.05
C ARG A 629 11.48 1.89 53.15
N GLY A 630 11.80 1.01 52.20
CA GLY A 630 13.14 0.43 52.07
C GLY A 630 14.20 1.53 51.84
N PRO A 631 15.46 1.27 52.21
CA PRO A 631 16.51 2.28 52.21
C PRO A 631 16.77 2.80 50.79
N ILE A 632 16.70 4.12 50.67
CA ILE A 632 16.99 4.89 49.47
C ILE A 632 18.41 4.54 49.01
N ARG A 633 18.54 3.95 47.82
CA ARG A 633 19.82 3.73 47.16
C ARG A 633 20.49 5.08 46.94
N GLU A 634 21.49 5.40 47.76
CA GLU A 634 22.35 6.55 47.55
C GLU A 634 23.05 6.43 46.20
N LEU A 635 22.80 7.42 45.33
CA LEU A 635 23.45 7.56 44.04
C LEU A 635 24.94 7.88 44.25
N PRO A 636 25.85 7.27 43.46
CA PRO A 636 27.29 7.40 43.67
C PRO A 636 27.76 8.84 43.41
N THR A 637 28.24 9.48 44.48
CA THR A 637 28.87 10.81 44.45
C THR A 637 30.11 10.80 43.56
N LYS A 638 30.11 11.66 42.53
CA LYS A 638 31.25 11.94 41.64
C LYS A 638 32.51 12.23 42.48
N ARG A 639 33.50 11.34 42.39
CA ARG A 639 34.85 11.58 42.88
C ARG A 639 35.50 12.67 42.02
N THR A 640 35.60 13.86 42.57
CA THR A 640 36.47 14.93 42.09
C THR A 640 37.93 14.49 42.26
N HIS A 641 38.60 14.22 41.13
CA HIS A 641 40.05 14.04 41.10
C HIS A 641 40.73 15.39 41.34
N THR A 642 41.24 15.61 42.55
CA THR A 642 42.31 16.58 42.80
C THR A 642 43.65 15.86 42.66
N PRO A 643 44.51 16.27 41.72
CA PRO A 643 45.84 15.69 41.55
C PRO A 643 46.76 16.15 42.68
N SER A 644 47.49 15.17 43.23
CA SER A 644 48.59 15.32 44.19
C SER A 644 49.85 15.88 43.56
#